data_AF-A0A2T6CKP1-F1
#
_entry.id   AF-A0A2T6CKP1-F1
#
_cell.length_a   1.000
_cell.length_b   1.000
_cell.length_c   1.000
_cell.angle_alpha   90.00
_cell.angle_beta   90.00
_cell.angle_gamma   90.00
#
_symmetry.space_group_name_H-M   'P 1'
#
loop_
_entity.id
_entity.type
_entity.pdbx_description
1 polymer ?
#
loop_
_entity_poly.entity_id
_entity_poly.type
_entity_poly.pdbx_seq_one_letter_code
_entity_poly.pdbx_strand_id
1 'polypeptide(L)'
;MAEHPHRIVRAWLESPSSGIIELDRDWTMLVRPRFTLGRHCPALSGLVPVPGLAAGRAYGYFLNALGEISFVLPLEHGCAIDPQVDTVYLAGNFNDWSAAVGQAEWRLRPAKLDGERVLMWTGEATRFLLAPGLQFKFVTGEHQWLTPPGDAPNVVRDPDGNLNRMLDPTRTGWHLWRFSLGETLDLAEAWTVAWADPVAHGAAATVPVVPGNFFYELETHLELGAIVRGGTTVFRLFAPRARAVTLYLSRELGDPVNAQQFALSRRADAEGEVGIWEVTLDHNLHGAFYWYSVDGRREAGFDPLVKILDPYALATVDRQGPGIVVDKALIGHGDRRFRTPDWHDLIIAEAHVRDLVANAPIKATTEQRRGFTGLKTWIESPEFHLGFLGVNAIEFQPVHEFDNARRDEYGWGYMPTSYFAPESSYALAPERASGIREFQDVVTACHRRGMAVILDVVFNHVGLPPHLMYIDRLYYFEQDAHGALANWSGCGNDLRARSAMARRLIVDSCIHYIETYGVDGFRFDLAELLGLEVLREIEAALKRVKPNVILIAEPWSFRGHIAGALRDTGWASWNDGFRDFVRDYVRGNGAADRMEYFLRGSPWYFAKWPAQTVNYTESHDDRTWIDVITENPHGNGFTPTANDQRRTHLMAALLFMSLGIPMLAAGQDFLRSKHGVTNTYQHPEVNALEYRRLYRYLSTHAYFADWIAFRRGEIGRLLRQYSRPTEGFFQFFHAPGSPALAALYNADFSQGPLRLLFAINPTLNEVMIPIGAEIAGSVGAWDPLADQDRFYWSDAHGATLPVEAELFLPALSCGLWISEE
;
A
#
# COMPACT_ATOMS: atom_id res chain seq x y z
N MET A 1 14.04 -3.93 -54.19
CA MET A 1 13.09 -4.87 -53.58
C MET A 1 11.73 -4.19 -53.61
N ALA A 2 10.65 -4.89 -53.99
CA ALA A 2 9.31 -4.28 -53.91
C ALA A 2 9.04 -3.96 -52.43
N GLU A 3 8.94 -2.67 -52.07
CA GLU A 3 8.58 -2.27 -50.72
C GLU A 3 7.20 -2.86 -50.41
N HIS A 4 7.12 -3.70 -49.38
CA HIS A 4 5.84 -4.15 -48.85
C HIS A 4 5.00 -2.93 -48.47
N PRO A 5 3.67 -2.94 -48.57
CA PRO A 5 2.86 -1.79 -48.14
C PRO A 5 3.03 -1.51 -46.63
N HIS A 6 2.94 -0.24 -46.23
CA HIS A 6 2.94 0.14 -44.81
C HIS A 6 1.74 -0.47 -44.08
N ARG A 7 1.94 -0.82 -42.80
CA ARG A 7 0.91 -1.36 -41.91
C ARG A 7 0.70 -0.43 -40.73
N ILE A 8 -0.57 -0.26 -40.32
CA ILE A 8 -0.90 0.41 -39.07
C ILE A 8 -0.63 -0.57 -37.92
N VAL A 9 0.18 -0.18 -36.95
CA VAL A 9 0.58 -1.01 -35.80
C VAL A 9 -0.38 -0.81 -34.64
N ARG A 10 -0.62 0.44 -34.27
CA ARG A 10 -1.52 0.84 -33.18
C ARG A 10 -2.10 2.23 -33.44
N ALA A 11 -3.16 2.56 -32.72
CA ALA A 11 -3.67 3.92 -32.65
C ALA A 11 -4.22 4.20 -31.25
N TRP A 12 -4.01 5.43 -30.76
CA TRP A 12 -4.51 5.84 -29.45
C TRP A 12 -4.98 7.31 -29.47
N LEU A 13 -5.85 7.67 -28.54
CA LEU A 13 -6.32 9.03 -28.35
C LEU A 13 -5.40 9.80 -27.40
N GLU A 14 -5.10 11.05 -27.74
CA GLU A 14 -4.48 12.03 -26.84
C GLU A 14 -5.55 12.95 -26.22
N SER A 15 -6.72 13.05 -26.85
CA SER A 15 -7.92 13.72 -26.34
C SER A 15 -9.17 13.11 -27.00
N PRO A 16 -10.40 13.48 -26.61
CA PRO A 16 -11.61 13.03 -27.31
C PRO A 16 -11.64 13.41 -28.81
N SER A 17 -10.89 14.41 -29.26
CA SER A 17 -10.90 14.89 -30.65
C SER A 17 -9.54 14.76 -31.36
N SER A 18 -8.54 14.12 -30.75
CA SER A 18 -7.22 13.93 -31.37
C SER A 18 -6.54 12.66 -30.91
N GLY A 19 -5.67 12.10 -31.75
CA GLY A 19 -4.90 10.92 -31.40
C GLY A 19 -3.73 10.68 -32.33
N ILE A 20 -3.03 9.57 -32.11
CA ILE A 20 -1.86 9.14 -32.84
C ILE A 20 -2.15 7.84 -33.56
N ILE A 21 -1.65 7.74 -34.80
CA ILE A 21 -1.59 6.53 -35.59
C ILE A 21 -0.11 6.17 -35.74
N GLU A 22 0.23 4.94 -35.38
CA GLU A 22 1.56 4.38 -35.57
C GLU A 22 1.62 3.48 -36.79
N LEU A 23 2.66 3.69 -37.60
CA LEU A 23 3.03 2.82 -38.71
C LEU A 23 4.17 1.88 -38.34
N ASP A 24 4.30 0.79 -39.10
CA ASP A 24 5.33 -0.24 -38.90
C ASP A 24 6.75 0.26 -39.17
N ARG A 25 6.89 1.38 -39.87
CA ARG A 25 8.15 2.07 -40.18
C ARG A 25 7.88 3.51 -40.67
N ASP A 26 8.93 4.31 -40.72
CA ASP A 26 8.88 5.73 -41.06
C ASP A 26 8.27 5.98 -42.44
N TRP A 27 7.45 7.02 -42.54
CA TRP A 27 6.80 7.38 -43.80
C TRP A 27 7.73 8.26 -44.65
N THR A 28 8.23 7.72 -45.76
CA THR A 28 9.20 8.38 -46.64
C THR A 28 8.59 8.94 -47.92
N MET A 29 7.31 8.69 -48.19
CA MET A 29 6.64 9.14 -49.41
C MET A 29 6.25 10.63 -49.33
N LEU A 30 6.34 11.34 -50.46
CA LEU A 30 5.94 12.75 -50.57
C LEU A 30 4.43 12.97 -50.33
N VAL A 31 3.61 11.98 -50.69
CA VAL A 31 2.16 12.03 -50.48
C VAL A 31 1.86 11.61 -49.05
N ARG A 32 1.02 12.37 -48.35
CA ARG A 32 0.60 12.05 -46.98
C ARG A 32 -0.22 10.76 -46.94
N PRO A 33 -0.10 9.94 -45.89
CA PRO A 33 -0.98 8.79 -45.72
C PRO A 33 -2.42 9.24 -45.56
N ARG A 34 -3.37 8.42 -46.01
CA ARG A 34 -4.80 8.68 -45.88
C ARG A 34 -5.46 7.58 -45.05
N PHE A 35 -6.06 7.99 -43.95
CA PHE A 35 -6.75 7.09 -43.02
C PHE A 35 -8.25 7.39 -42.98
N THR A 36 -9.00 6.43 -42.47
CA THR A 36 -10.42 6.58 -42.10
C THR A 36 -10.61 6.02 -40.70
N LEU A 37 -11.52 6.61 -39.93
CA LEU A 37 -11.89 6.14 -38.60
C LEU A 37 -13.25 5.45 -38.68
N GLY A 38 -13.29 4.12 -38.61
CA GLY A 38 -14.54 3.34 -38.63
C GLY A 38 -15.49 3.65 -39.80
N ARG A 39 -16.69 3.08 -39.74
CA ARG A 39 -17.85 3.55 -40.51
C ARG A 39 -18.60 4.49 -39.57
N HIS A 40 -18.93 5.71 -40.00
CA HIS A 40 -19.68 6.75 -39.24
C HIS A 40 -18.88 7.76 -38.40
N CYS A 41 -17.54 7.77 -38.42
CA CYS A 41 -16.78 8.86 -37.80
C CYS A 41 -16.73 10.11 -38.71
N PRO A 42 -16.69 11.33 -38.15
CA PRO A 42 -16.34 12.53 -38.91
C PRO A 42 -15.04 12.36 -39.69
N ALA A 43 -14.97 12.99 -40.87
CA ALA A 43 -13.73 13.03 -41.62
C ALA A 43 -12.62 13.69 -40.78
N LEU A 44 -11.40 13.18 -40.92
CA LEU A 44 -10.21 13.77 -40.33
C LEU A 44 -10.13 15.26 -40.72
N SER A 45 -10.14 16.15 -39.74
CA SER A 45 -9.98 17.59 -39.95
C SER A 45 -8.51 17.98 -40.13
N GLY A 46 -7.60 17.17 -39.58
CA GLY A 46 -6.15 17.36 -39.68
C GLY A 46 -5.39 16.05 -39.57
N LEU A 47 -4.25 15.98 -40.27
CA LEU A 47 -3.30 14.87 -40.19
C LEU A 47 -1.87 15.40 -40.41
N VAL A 48 -1.02 15.28 -39.40
CA VAL A 48 0.35 15.81 -39.38
C VAL A 48 1.35 14.80 -38.79
N PRO A 49 2.59 14.73 -39.30
CA PRO A 49 3.63 13.91 -38.69
C PRO A 49 4.05 14.50 -37.34
N VAL A 50 4.34 13.64 -36.35
CA VAL A 50 4.69 14.07 -34.98
C VAL A 50 5.92 13.32 -34.43
N PRO A 51 7.09 13.51 -35.06
CA PRO A 51 8.31 12.85 -34.61
C PRO A 51 8.80 13.38 -33.26
N GLY A 52 8.34 14.53 -32.76
CA GLY A 52 8.82 15.14 -31.52
C GLY A 52 8.34 14.44 -30.23
N LEU A 53 7.50 15.13 -29.46
CA LEU A 53 7.16 14.68 -28.10
C LEU A 53 6.43 13.33 -28.07
N ALA A 54 5.60 13.03 -29.07
CA ALA A 54 4.88 11.76 -29.16
C ALA A 54 5.84 10.56 -29.25
N ALA A 55 6.88 10.65 -30.09
CA ALA A 55 7.92 9.62 -30.17
C ALA A 55 8.81 9.62 -28.91
N GLY A 56 9.12 10.80 -28.37
CA GLY A 56 9.82 10.93 -27.08
C GLY A 56 9.13 10.18 -25.94
N ARG A 57 7.80 10.28 -25.82
CA ARG A 57 7.01 9.53 -24.82
C ARG A 57 6.99 8.03 -25.09
N ALA A 58 6.69 7.65 -26.33
CA ALA A 58 6.52 6.24 -26.67
C ALA A 58 7.86 5.47 -26.69
N TYR A 59 8.88 6.02 -27.34
CA TYR A 59 10.14 5.32 -27.65
C TYR A 59 11.33 5.82 -26.85
N GLY A 60 11.24 7.00 -26.21
CA GLY A 60 12.36 7.64 -25.53
C GLY A 60 13.36 8.33 -26.48
N TYR A 61 13.11 8.33 -27.79
CA TYR A 61 13.95 9.01 -28.78
C TYR A 61 13.18 9.41 -30.04
N PHE A 62 13.77 10.31 -30.83
CA PHE A 62 13.32 10.62 -32.19
C PHE A 62 14.41 11.25 -33.05
N LEU A 63 14.20 11.28 -34.37
CA LEU A 63 15.04 11.99 -35.33
C LEU A 63 14.43 13.35 -35.67
N ASN A 64 15.16 14.42 -35.38
CA ASN A 64 14.70 15.78 -35.64
C ASN A 64 14.79 16.14 -37.13
N ALA A 65 14.25 17.31 -37.51
CA ALA A 65 14.25 17.77 -38.90
C ALA A 65 15.66 18.04 -39.49
N LEU A 66 16.69 18.14 -38.64
CA LEU A 66 18.09 18.31 -39.04
C LEU A 66 18.82 16.96 -39.24
N GLY A 67 18.16 15.84 -38.97
CA GLY A 67 18.76 14.50 -39.05
C GLY A 67 19.58 14.11 -37.81
N GLU A 68 19.41 14.80 -36.69
CA GLU A 68 20.03 14.45 -35.41
C GLU A 68 19.06 13.63 -34.56
N ILE A 69 19.59 12.66 -33.81
CA ILE A 69 18.79 11.88 -32.87
C ILE A 69 18.72 12.60 -31.53
N SER A 70 17.51 12.70 -30.99
CA SER A 70 17.25 13.26 -29.67
C SER A 70 16.66 12.17 -28.77
N PHE A 71 17.32 11.91 -27.65
CA PHE A 71 16.81 11.07 -26.57
C PHE A 71 16.06 11.96 -25.58
N VAL A 72 14.82 11.59 -25.25
CA VAL A 72 13.90 12.44 -24.51
C VAL A 72 13.37 11.67 -23.32
N LEU A 73 13.46 12.30 -22.15
CA LEU A 73 12.78 11.89 -20.92
C LEU A 73 11.74 12.98 -20.59
N PRO A 74 10.45 12.74 -20.88
CA PRO A 74 9.37 13.64 -20.50
C PRO A 74 9.30 13.78 -18.97
N LEU A 75 9.14 15.02 -18.49
CA LEU A 75 8.97 15.30 -17.07
C LEU A 75 7.48 15.54 -16.79
N GLU A 76 6.72 14.46 -16.73
CA GLU A 76 5.30 14.48 -16.39
C GLU A 76 5.08 14.98 -14.95
N HIS A 77 3.87 15.44 -14.63
CA HIS A 77 3.50 15.79 -13.25
C HIS A 77 3.69 14.55 -12.36
N GLY A 78 4.42 14.69 -11.24
CA GLY A 78 4.72 13.56 -10.36
C GLY A 78 5.87 12.65 -10.84
N CYS A 79 6.63 13.04 -11.87
CA CYS A 79 7.89 12.36 -12.19
C CYS A 79 8.83 12.45 -10.98
N ALA A 80 9.39 11.32 -10.53
CA ALA A 80 10.34 11.25 -9.42
C ALA A 80 11.67 11.98 -9.68
N ILE A 81 11.83 12.58 -10.86
CA ILE A 81 13.00 13.36 -11.28
C ILE A 81 12.68 14.84 -11.13
N ASP A 82 13.37 15.50 -10.21
CA ASP A 82 13.43 16.95 -10.15
C ASP A 82 14.57 17.44 -11.07
N PRO A 83 14.28 18.03 -12.25
CA PRO A 83 15.31 18.50 -13.16
C PRO A 83 16.18 19.63 -12.60
N GLN A 84 15.82 20.23 -11.46
CA GLN A 84 16.64 21.24 -10.78
C GLN A 84 17.71 20.64 -9.88
N VAL A 85 17.47 19.44 -9.35
CA VAL A 85 18.34 18.77 -8.37
C VAL A 85 19.02 17.55 -9.00
N ASP A 86 18.25 16.74 -9.72
CA ASP A 86 18.70 15.48 -10.27
C ASP A 86 19.48 15.66 -11.58
N THR A 87 20.57 14.90 -11.69
CA THR A 87 21.27 14.71 -12.96
C THR A 87 20.86 13.38 -13.56
N VAL A 88 20.50 13.38 -14.85
CA VAL A 88 20.14 12.16 -15.58
C VAL A 88 21.08 11.99 -16.76
N TYR A 89 21.49 10.75 -17.01
CA TYR A 89 22.42 10.37 -18.06
C TYR A 89 21.77 9.35 -19.02
N LEU A 90 22.14 9.44 -20.29
CA LEU A 90 21.82 8.45 -21.31
C LEU A 90 22.84 7.31 -21.22
N ALA A 91 22.39 6.10 -20.94
CA ALA A 91 23.23 4.93 -20.78
C ALA A 91 22.77 3.81 -21.73
N GLY A 92 23.69 3.07 -22.33
CA GLY A 92 23.37 2.01 -23.27
C GLY A 92 24.62 1.26 -23.76
N ASN A 93 24.43 0.37 -24.75
CA ASN A 93 25.54 -0.42 -25.29
C ASN A 93 26.66 0.42 -25.92
N PHE A 94 26.36 1.65 -26.33
CA PHE A 94 27.30 2.56 -26.99
C PHE A 94 28.20 3.36 -26.04
N ASN A 95 28.01 3.23 -24.72
CA ASN A 95 28.79 3.94 -23.70
C ASN A 95 28.98 3.14 -22.41
N ASP A 96 28.95 1.81 -22.51
CA ASP A 96 29.21 0.87 -21.41
C ASP A 96 28.31 1.09 -20.17
N TRP A 97 27.05 1.46 -20.40
CA TRP A 97 25.99 1.57 -19.38
C TRP A 97 26.37 2.46 -18.18
N SER A 98 26.73 1.86 -17.04
CA SER A 98 27.08 2.58 -15.81
C SER A 98 28.26 3.54 -15.97
N ALA A 99 29.15 3.30 -16.94
CA ALA A 99 30.27 4.18 -17.22
C ALA A 99 29.84 5.58 -17.73
N ALA A 100 28.60 5.72 -18.20
CA ALA A 100 28.04 7.00 -18.63
C ALA A 100 27.72 7.94 -17.46
N VAL A 101 27.51 7.41 -16.25
CA VAL A 101 27.14 8.21 -15.07
C VAL A 101 28.30 9.11 -14.67
N GLY A 102 28.02 10.40 -14.51
CA GLY A 102 29.03 11.43 -14.22
C GLY A 102 29.72 12.02 -15.47
N GLN A 103 29.58 11.41 -16.65
CA GLN A 103 30.18 11.92 -17.89
C GLN A 103 29.33 13.03 -18.50
N ALA A 104 29.89 14.24 -18.61
CA ALA A 104 29.16 15.42 -19.09
C ALA A 104 28.62 15.28 -20.52
N GLU A 105 29.27 14.46 -21.35
CA GLU A 105 28.86 14.19 -22.72
C GLU A 105 27.55 13.40 -22.83
N TRP A 106 27.17 12.62 -21.81
CA TRP A 106 25.95 11.79 -21.79
C TRP A 106 24.82 12.37 -20.95
N ARG A 107 25.05 13.53 -20.33
CA ARG A 107 24.08 14.19 -19.46
C ARG A 107 22.92 14.76 -20.29
N LEU A 108 21.69 14.40 -19.92
CA LEU A 108 20.49 15.03 -20.45
C LEU A 108 20.35 16.44 -19.87
N ARG A 109 19.82 17.37 -20.68
CA ARG A 109 19.66 18.78 -20.31
C ARG A 109 18.19 19.18 -20.32
N PRO A 110 17.75 20.07 -19.41
CA PRO A 110 16.42 20.65 -19.47
C PRO A 110 16.16 21.31 -20.83
N ALA A 111 15.04 20.95 -21.44
CA ALA A 111 14.56 21.49 -22.70
C ALA A 111 13.04 21.64 -22.68
N LYS A 112 12.49 22.25 -23.75
CA LYS A 112 11.06 22.25 -24.01
C LYS A 112 10.78 21.62 -25.36
N LEU A 113 9.84 20.68 -25.41
CA LEU A 113 9.39 20.00 -26.62
C LEU A 113 7.86 20.05 -26.67
N ASP A 114 7.30 20.61 -27.74
CA ASP A 114 5.84 20.82 -27.90
C ASP A 114 5.17 21.53 -26.70
N GLY A 115 5.91 22.45 -26.05
CA GLY A 115 5.44 23.21 -24.89
C GLY A 115 5.70 22.54 -23.53
N GLU A 116 6.07 21.25 -23.53
CA GLU A 116 6.30 20.47 -22.31
C GLU A 116 7.76 20.45 -21.88
N ARG A 117 7.99 20.37 -20.57
CA ARG A 117 9.35 20.26 -20.02
C ARG A 117 9.85 18.83 -20.19
N VAL A 118 11.06 18.70 -20.68
CA VAL A 118 11.73 17.41 -20.86
C VAL A 118 13.19 17.52 -20.43
N LEU A 119 13.80 16.38 -20.10
CA LEU A 119 15.25 16.21 -20.16
C LEU A 119 15.60 15.63 -21.53
N MET A 120 16.56 16.24 -22.22
CA MET A 120 16.89 15.86 -23.59
C MET A 120 18.40 15.81 -23.82
N TRP A 121 18.82 14.82 -24.60
CA TRP A 121 20.16 14.74 -25.18
C TRP A 121 20.02 14.66 -26.70
N THR A 122 20.85 15.40 -27.45
CA THR A 122 20.81 15.42 -28.92
C THR A 122 22.21 15.23 -29.50
N GLY A 123 22.34 14.44 -30.56
CA GLY A 123 23.60 14.21 -31.25
C GLY A 123 23.44 13.54 -32.62
N GLU A 124 24.57 13.22 -33.25
CA GLU A 124 24.61 12.65 -34.60
C GLU A 124 23.93 11.28 -34.65
N ALA A 125 22.91 11.12 -35.51
CA ALA A 125 22.12 9.90 -35.59
C ALA A 125 22.91 8.67 -36.07
N THR A 126 23.96 8.87 -36.85
CA THR A 126 24.85 7.79 -37.36
C THR A 126 25.51 7.01 -36.21
N ARG A 127 25.75 7.64 -35.05
CA ARG A 127 26.30 6.98 -33.86
C ARG A 127 25.38 5.87 -33.33
N PHE A 128 24.09 5.91 -33.65
CA PHE A 128 23.07 5.08 -33.02
C PHE A 128 22.22 4.26 -33.99
N LEU A 129 22.01 4.76 -35.22
CA LEU A 129 21.07 4.13 -36.17
C LEU A 129 21.77 3.31 -37.27
N LEU A 130 23.11 3.21 -37.27
CA LEU A 130 23.86 2.40 -38.24
C LEU A 130 23.77 0.88 -37.97
N ALA A 131 23.65 0.48 -36.71
CA ALA A 131 23.59 -0.92 -36.29
C ALA A 131 22.25 -1.19 -35.58
N PRO A 132 21.50 -2.22 -35.97
CA PRO A 132 20.28 -2.59 -35.26
C PRO A 132 20.59 -3.13 -33.87
N GLY A 133 19.63 -3.01 -32.94
CA GLY A 133 19.68 -3.70 -31.65
C GLY A 133 20.45 -2.98 -30.54
N LEU A 134 20.87 -1.73 -30.75
CA LEU A 134 21.39 -0.92 -29.64
C LEU A 134 20.31 -0.67 -28.61
N GLN A 135 20.63 -0.94 -27.35
CA GLN A 135 19.75 -0.71 -26.21
C GLN A 135 20.21 0.50 -25.40
N PHE A 136 19.26 1.15 -24.75
CA PHE A 136 19.49 2.27 -23.86
C PHE A 136 18.47 2.34 -22.72
N LYS A 137 18.83 3.13 -21.70
CA LYS A 137 18.02 3.51 -20.56
C LYS A 137 18.48 4.86 -20.02
N PHE A 138 17.69 5.46 -19.14
CA PHE A 138 18.09 6.63 -18.38
C PHE A 138 18.49 6.24 -16.96
N VAL A 139 19.49 6.91 -16.41
CA VAL A 139 20.02 6.64 -15.07
C VAL A 139 20.32 7.95 -14.35
N THR A 140 19.97 8.03 -13.08
CA THR A 140 20.27 9.22 -12.26
C THR A 140 21.75 9.26 -11.86
N GLY A 141 22.21 10.42 -11.41
CA GLY A 141 23.56 10.60 -10.85
C GLY A 141 23.84 9.72 -9.63
N GLU A 142 22.79 9.29 -8.94
CA GLU A 142 22.84 8.37 -7.80
C GLU A 142 22.73 6.90 -8.21
N HIS A 143 22.94 6.58 -9.50
CA HIS A 143 22.85 5.23 -10.06
C HIS A 143 21.46 4.57 -9.94
N GLN A 144 20.39 5.36 -9.86
CA GLN A 144 19.03 4.82 -9.94
C GLN A 144 18.61 4.70 -11.41
N TRP A 145 18.32 3.49 -11.85
CA TRP A 145 17.92 3.19 -13.22
C TRP A 145 16.44 3.47 -13.45
N LEU A 146 16.11 4.32 -14.41
CA LEU A 146 14.72 4.67 -14.74
C LEU A 146 14.11 3.62 -15.67
N THR A 147 13.34 2.71 -15.09
CA THR A 147 12.70 1.60 -15.81
C THR A 147 11.71 2.11 -16.85
N PRO A 148 11.89 1.76 -18.15
CA PRO A 148 10.93 2.12 -19.17
C PRO A 148 9.57 1.44 -18.89
N PRO A 149 8.45 2.07 -19.29
CA PRO A 149 7.14 1.44 -19.20
C PRO A 149 7.16 0.08 -19.90
N GLY A 150 6.59 -0.95 -19.27
CA GLY A 150 6.58 -2.31 -19.81
C GLY A 150 5.75 -2.48 -21.08
N ASP A 151 4.89 -1.50 -21.39
CA ASP A 151 4.08 -1.39 -22.59
C ASP A 151 4.70 -0.47 -23.66
N ALA A 152 5.90 0.08 -23.42
CA ALA A 152 6.60 0.85 -24.43
C ALA A 152 6.91 -0.03 -25.66
N PRO A 153 6.67 0.44 -26.90
CA PRO A 153 6.75 -0.40 -28.10
C PRO A 153 8.13 -0.97 -28.39
N ASN A 154 9.16 -0.31 -27.87
CA ASN A 154 10.55 -0.69 -28.06
C ASN A 154 11.19 -1.23 -26.79
N VAL A 155 10.40 -1.64 -25.79
CA VAL A 155 10.96 -2.28 -24.60
C VAL A 155 11.44 -3.70 -24.94
N VAL A 156 12.61 -4.06 -24.43
CA VAL A 156 13.20 -5.39 -24.54
C VAL A 156 13.71 -5.81 -23.17
N ARG A 157 13.66 -7.12 -22.89
CA ARG A 157 14.30 -7.71 -21.71
C ARG A 157 15.67 -8.23 -22.08
N ASP A 158 16.66 -7.90 -21.27
CA ASP A 158 17.98 -8.53 -21.34
C ASP A 158 17.97 -9.93 -20.65
N PRO A 159 19.06 -10.72 -20.74
CA PRO A 159 19.14 -12.04 -20.12
C PRO A 159 18.97 -12.06 -18.60
N ASP A 160 19.24 -10.94 -17.93
CA ASP A 160 19.09 -10.76 -16.48
C ASP A 160 17.68 -10.28 -16.11
N GLY A 161 16.81 -10.09 -17.10
CA GLY A 161 15.41 -9.70 -16.94
C GLY A 161 15.18 -8.19 -16.86
N ASN A 162 16.21 -7.35 -17.01
CA ASN A 162 16.07 -5.90 -16.95
C ASN A 162 15.33 -5.39 -18.19
N LEU A 163 14.46 -4.41 -17.98
CA LEU A 163 13.77 -3.71 -19.07
C LEU A 163 14.63 -2.55 -19.58
N ASN A 164 14.94 -2.61 -20.87
CA ASN A 164 15.68 -1.60 -21.64
C ASN A 164 14.88 -1.17 -22.86
N ARG A 165 15.23 -0.04 -23.47
CA ARG A 165 14.65 0.39 -24.75
C ARG A 165 15.60 0.04 -25.88
N MET A 166 15.08 -0.50 -26.97
CA MET A 166 15.83 -0.80 -28.20
C MET A 166 15.63 0.31 -29.23
N LEU A 167 16.70 0.68 -29.93
CA LEU A 167 16.65 1.57 -31.08
C LEU A 167 16.26 0.78 -32.33
N ASP A 168 15.31 1.32 -33.08
CA ASP A 168 14.86 0.80 -34.37
C ASP A 168 15.16 1.82 -35.47
N PRO A 169 16.14 1.55 -36.36
CA PRO A 169 16.49 2.42 -37.48
C PRO A 169 15.35 2.68 -38.47
N THR A 170 14.31 1.85 -38.45
CA THR A 170 13.13 2.01 -39.31
C THR A 170 12.01 2.80 -38.64
N ARG A 171 12.13 3.10 -37.34
CA ARG A 171 11.15 3.83 -36.54
C ARG A 171 11.83 4.95 -35.77
N THR A 172 11.94 6.11 -36.42
CA THR A 172 12.68 7.26 -35.86
C THR A 172 11.77 8.42 -35.42
N GLY A 173 10.46 8.16 -35.31
CA GLY A 173 9.41 9.11 -34.96
C GLY A 173 8.56 9.54 -36.16
N TRP A 174 9.10 9.43 -37.37
CA TRP A 174 8.39 9.78 -38.63
C TRP A 174 7.34 8.74 -39.06
N HIS A 175 7.25 7.62 -38.34
CA HIS A 175 6.19 6.63 -38.41
C HIS A 175 4.94 7.03 -37.59
N LEU A 176 5.00 8.11 -36.81
CA LEU A 176 3.88 8.59 -35.99
C LEU A 176 3.14 9.76 -36.65
N TRP A 177 1.83 9.64 -36.73
CA TRP A 177 0.95 10.65 -37.33
C TRP A 177 -0.15 11.04 -36.37
N ARG A 178 -0.26 12.33 -36.06
CA ARG A 178 -1.35 12.88 -35.25
C ARG A 178 -2.53 13.21 -36.14
N PHE A 179 -3.70 12.68 -35.77
CA PHE A 179 -4.97 13.06 -36.33
C PHE A 179 -5.74 14.02 -35.43
N SER A 180 -6.60 14.83 -36.05
CA SER A 180 -7.55 15.71 -35.37
C SER A 180 -8.93 15.60 -36.01
N LEU A 181 -9.97 15.76 -35.19
CA LEU A 181 -11.37 15.62 -35.57
C LEU A 181 -12.12 16.94 -35.33
N GLY A 182 -13.12 17.21 -36.16
CA GLY A 182 -13.99 18.37 -35.99
C GLY A 182 -15.00 18.22 -34.85
N GLU A 183 -15.17 17.01 -34.34
CA GLU A 183 -16.09 16.66 -33.25
C GLU A 183 -15.38 15.67 -32.31
N THR A 184 -15.84 15.58 -31.06
CA THR A 184 -15.32 14.66 -30.06
C THR A 184 -15.88 13.26 -30.25
N LEU A 185 -15.04 12.24 -30.10
CA LEU A 185 -15.45 10.85 -30.07
C LEU A 185 -16.13 10.51 -28.74
N ASP A 186 -17.23 9.77 -28.80
CA ASP A 186 -17.80 9.16 -27.60
C ASP A 186 -16.93 7.98 -27.16
N LEU A 187 -16.39 8.07 -25.95
CA LEU A 187 -15.54 7.03 -25.37
C LEU A 187 -16.29 5.72 -25.05
N ALA A 188 -17.63 5.75 -25.05
CA ALA A 188 -18.46 4.56 -24.94
C ALA A 188 -18.40 3.66 -26.20
N GLU A 189 -17.95 4.21 -27.33
CA GLU A 189 -17.96 3.53 -28.63
C GLU A 189 -16.62 2.89 -29.03
N ALA A 190 -16.72 1.97 -29.99
CA ALA A 190 -15.58 1.25 -30.57
C ALA A 190 -15.03 1.96 -31.80
N TRP A 191 -13.95 2.71 -31.63
CA TRP A 191 -13.30 3.37 -32.75
C TRP A 191 -12.17 2.50 -33.30
N THR A 192 -12.06 2.46 -34.62
CA THR A 192 -10.97 1.79 -35.34
C THR A 192 -10.41 2.73 -36.38
N VAL A 193 -9.13 2.58 -36.71
CA VAL A 193 -8.49 3.25 -37.84
C VAL A 193 -8.18 2.24 -38.93
N ALA A 194 -8.33 2.64 -40.18
CA ALA A 194 -7.96 1.86 -41.36
C ALA A 194 -7.39 2.77 -42.45
N TRP A 195 -6.74 2.17 -43.44
CA TRP A 195 -6.36 2.87 -44.67
C TRP A 195 -7.61 3.31 -45.45
N ALA A 196 -7.59 4.55 -45.97
CA ALA A 196 -8.69 5.08 -46.78
C ALA A 196 -8.75 4.43 -48.18
N ASP A 197 -7.61 3.93 -48.68
CA ASP A 197 -7.53 3.12 -49.91
C ASP A 197 -7.01 1.72 -49.56
N PRO A 198 -7.90 0.75 -49.32
CA PRO A 198 -7.50 -0.62 -48.95
C PRO A 198 -6.82 -1.37 -50.09
N VAL A 199 -7.00 -0.96 -51.35
CA VAL A 199 -6.45 -1.68 -52.50
C VAL A 199 -4.94 -1.43 -52.63
N ALA A 200 -4.49 -0.21 -52.31
CA ALA A 200 -3.09 0.18 -52.36
C ALA A 200 -2.23 -0.42 -51.21
N HIS A 201 -2.85 -0.80 -50.09
CA HIS A 201 -2.14 -1.18 -48.86
C HIS A 201 -2.39 -2.63 -48.38
N GLY A 202 -3.08 -3.45 -49.18
CA GLY A 202 -3.50 -4.80 -48.79
C GLY A 202 -4.77 -4.80 -47.94
N ALA A 203 -5.40 -5.97 -47.76
CA ALA A 203 -6.72 -6.11 -47.11
C ALA A 203 -6.88 -5.22 -45.87
N ALA A 204 -8.07 -4.60 -45.73
CA ALA A 204 -8.41 -3.58 -44.74
C ALA A 204 -8.18 -4.03 -43.27
N ALA A 205 -6.93 -4.02 -42.82
CA ALA A 205 -6.57 -4.26 -41.43
C ALA A 205 -7.01 -3.04 -40.63
N THR A 206 -8.11 -3.18 -39.91
CA THR A 206 -8.59 -2.17 -38.96
C THR A 206 -7.84 -2.34 -37.64
N VAL A 207 -7.35 -1.24 -37.08
CA VAL A 207 -6.65 -1.21 -35.79
C VAL A 207 -7.53 -0.48 -34.78
N PRO A 208 -7.77 -1.03 -33.57
CA PRO A 208 -8.55 -0.34 -32.55
C PRO A 208 -7.85 0.95 -32.11
N VAL A 209 -8.65 1.99 -31.88
CA VAL A 209 -8.20 3.24 -31.28
C VAL A 209 -8.49 3.15 -29.78
N VAL A 210 -7.43 3.13 -28.97
CA VAL A 210 -7.55 3.03 -27.50
C VAL A 210 -7.41 4.40 -26.83
N PRO A 211 -8.08 4.67 -25.70
CA PRO A 211 -7.83 5.90 -24.95
C PRO A 211 -6.39 5.96 -24.42
N GLY A 212 -5.72 7.11 -24.55
CA GLY A 212 -4.42 7.38 -23.92
C GLY A 212 -4.56 7.96 -22.51
N ASN A 213 -3.50 8.58 -21.99
CA ASN A 213 -3.40 8.96 -20.57
C ASN A 213 -4.50 9.92 -20.09
N PHE A 214 -4.95 10.86 -20.93
CA PHE A 214 -6.03 11.80 -20.58
C PHE A 214 -7.30 11.10 -20.05
N PHE A 215 -7.54 9.86 -20.50
CA PHE A 215 -8.69 9.08 -20.07
C PHE A 215 -8.63 8.75 -18.57
N TYR A 216 -7.45 8.42 -18.05
CA TYR A 216 -7.26 8.11 -16.62
C TYR A 216 -7.24 9.36 -15.75
N GLU A 217 -7.09 10.53 -16.36
CA GLU A 217 -7.15 11.84 -15.71
C GLU A 217 -8.57 12.42 -15.64
N LEU A 218 -9.55 11.81 -16.32
CA LEU A 218 -10.95 12.22 -16.23
C LEU A 218 -11.42 12.12 -14.78
N GLU A 219 -11.94 13.22 -14.24
CA GLU A 219 -12.41 13.30 -12.86
C GLU A 219 -13.67 14.16 -12.73
N THR A 220 -14.26 14.11 -11.54
CA THR A 220 -15.34 15.00 -11.09
C THR A 220 -15.01 15.49 -9.69
N HIS A 221 -15.58 16.63 -9.29
CA HIS A 221 -15.56 17.09 -7.90
C HIS A 221 -16.93 16.93 -7.21
N LEU A 222 -17.95 16.45 -7.92
CA LEU A 222 -19.25 16.14 -7.33
C LEU A 222 -19.14 14.96 -6.37
N GLU A 223 -19.92 15.01 -5.29
CA GLU A 223 -20.09 13.89 -4.35
C GLU A 223 -20.63 12.65 -5.10
N LEU A 224 -20.17 11.44 -4.81
CA LEU A 224 -20.65 10.23 -5.47
C LEU A 224 -21.49 9.36 -4.53
N GLY A 225 -22.24 8.42 -5.11
CA GLY A 225 -23.06 7.47 -4.39
C GLY A 225 -24.52 7.89 -4.22
N ALA A 226 -25.19 7.39 -3.18
CA ALA A 226 -26.54 7.77 -2.79
C ALA A 226 -26.53 8.90 -1.75
N ILE A 227 -26.92 10.10 -2.16
CA ILE A 227 -26.74 11.35 -1.41
C ILE A 227 -28.09 11.88 -0.98
N VAL A 228 -28.38 11.81 0.31
CA VAL A 228 -29.61 12.36 0.89
C VAL A 228 -29.44 13.85 1.19
N ARG A 229 -30.37 14.68 0.71
CA ARG A 229 -30.41 16.13 0.94
C ARG A 229 -31.83 16.53 1.32
N GLY A 230 -32.10 16.50 2.63
CA GLY A 230 -33.42 16.84 3.18
C GLY A 230 -34.52 15.94 2.60
N GLY A 231 -35.38 16.52 1.75
CA GLY A 231 -36.48 15.80 1.10
C GLY A 231 -36.13 15.09 -0.21
N THR A 232 -34.89 15.18 -0.69
CA THR A 232 -34.44 14.61 -1.97
C THR A 232 -33.31 13.61 -1.77
N THR A 233 -33.17 12.66 -2.71
CA THR A 233 -32.02 11.75 -2.79
C THR A 233 -31.44 11.78 -4.20
N VAL A 234 -30.14 12.04 -4.32
CA VAL A 234 -29.41 12.05 -5.59
C VAL A 234 -28.56 10.79 -5.68
N PHE A 235 -28.67 10.05 -6.78
CA PHE A 235 -27.80 8.91 -7.09
C PHE A 235 -26.81 9.32 -8.16
N ARG A 236 -25.51 9.15 -7.91
CA ARG A 236 -24.45 9.56 -8.85
C ARG A 236 -23.38 8.48 -9.00
N LEU A 237 -23.07 8.12 -10.24
CA LEU A 237 -22.05 7.13 -10.59
C LEU A 237 -21.10 7.68 -11.66
N PHE A 238 -19.80 7.48 -11.47
CA PHE A 238 -18.79 7.78 -12.49
C PHE A 238 -18.51 6.53 -13.33
N ALA A 239 -18.94 6.56 -14.59
CA ALA A 239 -18.81 5.48 -15.57
C ALA A 239 -18.58 6.07 -16.98
N PRO A 240 -17.33 6.50 -17.29
CA PRO A 240 -17.07 7.37 -18.43
C PRO A 240 -17.30 6.74 -19.80
N ARG A 241 -17.23 5.40 -19.89
CA ARG A 241 -17.47 4.63 -21.12
C ARG A 241 -18.76 3.80 -21.08
N ALA A 242 -19.64 4.03 -20.10
CA ALA A 242 -20.97 3.43 -20.11
C ALA A 242 -21.83 4.05 -21.22
N ARG A 243 -22.75 3.26 -21.76
CA ARG A 243 -23.79 3.72 -22.70
C ARG A 243 -25.11 4.05 -22.00
N ALA A 244 -25.39 3.36 -20.90
CA ALA A 244 -26.54 3.64 -20.06
C ALA A 244 -26.24 3.17 -18.62
N VAL A 245 -26.83 3.85 -17.65
CA VAL A 245 -26.83 3.41 -16.25
C VAL A 245 -28.27 3.40 -15.76
N THR A 246 -28.67 2.31 -15.10
CA THR A 246 -30.00 2.15 -14.52
C THR A 246 -29.88 1.91 -13.02
N LEU A 247 -30.57 2.72 -12.23
CA LEU A 247 -30.78 2.52 -10.80
C LEU A 247 -31.97 1.57 -10.58
N TYR A 248 -31.77 0.58 -9.73
CA TYR A 248 -32.81 -0.30 -9.22
C TYR A 248 -33.03 0.05 -7.75
N LEU A 249 -34.25 0.41 -7.38
CA LEU A 249 -34.58 0.91 -6.04
C LEU A 249 -35.76 0.13 -5.45
N SER A 250 -35.63 -0.30 -4.20
CA SER A 250 -36.70 -0.94 -3.44
C SER A 250 -36.80 -0.39 -2.02
N ARG A 251 -38.02 -0.30 -1.49
CA ARG A 251 -38.27 0.03 -0.06
C ARG A 251 -38.19 -1.20 0.85
N GLU A 252 -38.32 -2.39 0.27
CA GLU A 252 -38.26 -3.67 0.98
C GLU A 252 -37.11 -4.51 0.43
N LEU A 253 -36.46 -5.28 1.31
CA LEU A 253 -35.41 -6.19 0.88
C LEU A 253 -36.02 -7.32 0.04
N GLY A 254 -35.48 -7.55 -1.15
CA GLY A 254 -35.99 -8.54 -2.07
C GLY A 254 -35.16 -8.62 -3.35
N ASP A 255 -35.66 -9.40 -4.32
CA ASP A 255 -35.00 -9.59 -5.61
C ASP A 255 -34.96 -8.27 -6.42
N PRO A 256 -33.79 -7.85 -6.94
CA PRO A 256 -33.66 -6.65 -7.76
C PRO A 256 -34.53 -6.66 -9.03
N VAL A 257 -34.97 -7.81 -9.52
CA VAL A 257 -35.91 -7.92 -10.66
C VAL A 257 -37.25 -7.23 -10.36
N ASN A 258 -37.67 -7.19 -9.09
CA ASN A 258 -38.91 -6.55 -8.67
C ASN A 258 -38.73 -5.08 -8.26
N ALA A 259 -37.50 -4.56 -8.28
CA ALA A 259 -37.19 -3.20 -7.90
C ALA A 259 -37.65 -2.18 -8.97
N GLN A 260 -37.99 -0.97 -8.51
CA GLN A 260 -38.33 0.12 -9.41
C GLN A 260 -37.08 0.59 -10.17
N GLN A 261 -37.20 0.79 -11.47
CA GLN A 261 -36.09 1.15 -12.34
C GLN A 261 -36.12 2.64 -12.70
N PHE A 262 -34.95 3.28 -12.65
CA PHE A 262 -34.76 4.67 -13.05
C PHE A 262 -33.54 4.77 -13.95
N ALA A 263 -33.72 5.28 -15.17
CA ALA A 263 -32.61 5.59 -16.05
C ALA A 263 -31.87 6.83 -15.53
N LEU A 264 -30.54 6.75 -15.42
CA LEU A 264 -29.71 7.90 -15.08
C LEU A 264 -29.42 8.71 -16.33
N SER A 265 -29.38 10.03 -16.17
CA SER A 265 -28.97 10.95 -17.23
C SER A 265 -27.46 11.12 -17.20
N ARG A 266 -26.81 10.97 -18.35
CA ARG A 266 -25.40 11.37 -18.53
C ARG A 266 -25.34 12.89 -18.56
N ARG A 267 -24.56 13.52 -17.68
CA ARG A 267 -24.53 15.00 -17.57
C ARG A 267 -24.00 15.72 -18.82
N ALA A 268 -23.25 15.00 -19.66
CA ALA A 268 -22.63 15.48 -20.90
C ALA A 268 -21.68 16.68 -20.72
N ASP A 269 -20.74 16.78 -21.65
CA ASP A 269 -19.51 17.56 -21.59
C ASP A 269 -19.71 19.10 -21.68
N ALA A 270 -20.92 19.58 -21.36
CA ALA A 270 -21.36 20.97 -21.38
C ALA A 270 -21.12 21.72 -20.06
N GLU A 271 -21.01 21.00 -18.93
CA GLU A 271 -20.68 21.55 -17.61
C GLU A 271 -19.25 21.18 -17.15
N GLY A 272 -18.47 20.51 -18.02
CA GLY A 272 -17.10 20.10 -17.72
C GLY A 272 -16.95 18.77 -16.97
N GLU A 273 -18.05 18.05 -16.71
CA GLU A 273 -18.02 16.79 -15.93
C GLU A 273 -18.32 15.55 -16.78
N VAL A 274 -17.30 15.11 -17.53
CA VAL A 274 -17.34 13.92 -18.39
C VAL A 274 -17.57 12.67 -17.53
N GLY A 275 -18.46 11.77 -18.00
CA GLY A 275 -18.59 10.41 -17.45
C GLY A 275 -19.47 10.26 -16.20
N ILE A 276 -20.18 11.31 -15.79
CA ILE A 276 -21.13 11.28 -14.68
C ILE A 276 -22.53 10.89 -15.15
N TRP A 277 -23.11 9.93 -14.43
CA TRP A 277 -24.49 9.48 -14.53
C TRP A 277 -25.24 9.88 -13.26
N GLU A 278 -26.42 10.47 -13.40
CA GLU A 278 -27.20 10.96 -12.26
C GLU A 278 -28.71 10.81 -12.43
N VAL A 279 -29.39 10.56 -11.31
CA VAL A 279 -30.83 10.79 -11.17
C VAL A 279 -31.11 11.42 -9.80
N THR A 280 -32.05 12.37 -9.75
CA THR A 280 -32.54 12.96 -8.50
C THR A 280 -33.99 12.51 -8.29
N LEU A 281 -34.27 11.98 -7.10
CA LEU A 281 -35.61 11.55 -6.70
C LEU A 281 -36.11 12.45 -5.56
N ASP A 282 -37.36 12.92 -5.65
CA ASP A 282 -37.97 13.88 -4.73
C ASP A 282 -38.45 13.24 -3.41
N HIS A 283 -37.65 12.32 -2.88
CA HIS A 283 -37.90 11.63 -1.62
C HIS A 283 -36.62 11.49 -0.81
N ASN A 284 -36.73 11.58 0.53
CA ASN A 284 -35.71 11.01 1.41
C ASN A 284 -35.83 9.48 1.35
N LEU A 285 -34.79 8.84 0.84
CA LEU A 285 -34.76 7.40 0.61
C LEU A 285 -33.97 6.65 1.68
N HIS A 286 -33.66 7.27 2.82
CA HIS A 286 -32.97 6.58 3.91
C HIS A 286 -33.59 5.21 4.23
N GLY A 287 -32.76 4.18 4.31
CA GLY A 287 -33.14 2.79 4.53
C GLY A 287 -33.63 2.05 3.28
N ALA A 288 -33.76 2.70 2.12
CA ALA A 288 -34.06 2.03 0.87
C ALA A 288 -32.86 1.24 0.34
N PHE A 289 -33.15 0.18 -0.39
CA PHE A 289 -32.17 -0.72 -1.00
C PHE A 289 -31.98 -0.37 -2.47
N TYR A 290 -30.72 -0.38 -2.94
CA TYR A 290 -30.43 -0.03 -4.32
C TYR A 290 -29.26 -0.79 -4.94
N TRP A 291 -29.29 -0.85 -6.28
CA TRP A 291 -28.23 -1.37 -7.14
C TRP A 291 -28.11 -0.51 -8.39
N TYR A 292 -26.98 -0.64 -9.08
CA TYR A 292 -26.86 -0.19 -10.47
C TYR A 292 -26.80 -1.37 -11.44
N SER A 293 -27.20 -1.09 -12.67
CA SER A 293 -26.81 -1.85 -13.87
C SER A 293 -26.11 -0.87 -14.81
N VAL A 294 -24.99 -1.29 -15.38
CA VAL A 294 -24.19 -0.47 -16.28
C VAL A 294 -24.11 -1.18 -17.63
N ASP A 295 -24.68 -0.56 -18.66
CA ASP A 295 -24.63 -1.04 -20.03
C ASP A 295 -23.44 -0.41 -20.76
N GLY A 296 -22.84 -1.19 -21.66
CA GLY A 296 -21.65 -0.82 -22.40
C GLY A 296 -21.13 -1.99 -23.22
N ARG A 297 -19.87 -1.89 -23.64
CA ARG A 297 -19.24 -2.91 -24.47
C ARG A 297 -18.86 -4.14 -23.64
N ARG A 298 -19.34 -5.33 -24.02
CA ARG A 298 -19.11 -6.59 -23.28
C ARG A 298 -17.62 -6.91 -23.13
N GLU A 299 -16.85 -6.71 -24.18
CA GLU A 299 -15.39 -6.85 -24.21
C GLU A 299 -14.65 -5.88 -23.27
N ALA A 300 -15.29 -4.79 -22.84
CA ALA A 300 -14.76 -3.84 -21.89
C ALA A 300 -15.19 -4.11 -20.44
N GLY A 301 -15.89 -5.23 -20.18
CA GLY A 301 -16.28 -5.68 -18.84
C GLY A 301 -17.71 -5.30 -18.44
N PHE A 302 -18.44 -4.56 -19.27
CA PHE A 302 -19.82 -4.16 -18.98
C PHE A 302 -20.79 -5.34 -19.08
N ASP A 303 -21.74 -5.42 -18.15
CA ASP A 303 -22.85 -6.38 -18.20
C ASP A 303 -24.13 -5.80 -17.60
N PRO A 304 -25.12 -5.38 -18.42
CA PRO A 304 -26.37 -4.84 -17.89
C PRO A 304 -27.23 -5.86 -17.11
N LEU A 305 -26.97 -7.16 -17.25
CA LEU A 305 -27.68 -8.20 -16.49
C LEU A 305 -27.19 -8.27 -15.05
N VAL A 306 -25.91 -7.99 -14.81
CA VAL A 306 -25.32 -7.96 -13.48
C VAL A 306 -25.84 -6.72 -12.73
N LYS A 307 -26.21 -6.94 -11.46
CA LYS A 307 -26.57 -5.88 -10.52
C LYS A 307 -25.36 -5.65 -9.64
N ILE A 308 -24.86 -4.42 -9.66
CA ILE A 308 -23.64 -4.07 -8.97
C ILE A 308 -23.96 -3.25 -7.73
N LEU A 309 -23.14 -3.44 -6.70
CA LEU A 309 -23.07 -2.56 -5.55
C LEU A 309 -22.41 -1.24 -5.96
N ASP A 310 -22.93 -0.14 -5.43
CA ASP A 310 -22.33 1.18 -5.60
C ASP A 310 -20.97 1.25 -4.88
N PRO A 311 -19.88 1.64 -5.57
CA PRO A 311 -18.56 1.79 -4.94
C PRO A 311 -18.53 2.76 -3.75
N TYR A 312 -19.52 3.68 -3.66
CA TYR A 312 -19.67 4.66 -2.59
C TYR A 312 -20.81 4.31 -1.61
N ALA A 313 -21.35 3.08 -1.65
CA ALA A 313 -22.37 2.63 -0.69
C ALA A 313 -21.84 2.65 0.76
N LEU A 314 -22.44 3.48 1.61
CA LEU A 314 -22.05 3.61 3.02
C LEU A 314 -22.48 2.40 3.89
N ALA A 315 -23.38 1.56 3.38
CA ALA A 315 -23.79 0.31 3.99
C ALA A 315 -24.30 -0.65 2.90
N THR A 316 -24.17 -1.95 3.16
CA THR A 316 -24.66 -3.02 2.29
C THR A 316 -25.28 -4.14 3.13
N VAL A 317 -26.14 -4.94 2.51
CA VAL A 317 -26.74 -6.13 3.14
C VAL A 317 -25.73 -7.28 3.18
N ASP A 318 -24.99 -7.48 2.08
CA ASP A 318 -23.90 -8.44 1.93
C ASP A 318 -22.99 -8.03 0.75
N ARG A 319 -21.97 -8.85 0.44
CA ARG A 319 -21.00 -8.64 -0.64
C ARG A 319 -21.59 -8.40 -2.03
N GLN A 320 -22.81 -8.88 -2.31
CA GLN A 320 -23.49 -8.70 -3.60
C GLN A 320 -24.34 -7.43 -3.65
N GLY A 321 -24.54 -6.76 -2.51
CA GLY A 321 -25.56 -5.73 -2.34
C GLY A 321 -26.88 -6.33 -1.83
N PRO A 322 -27.97 -5.55 -1.78
CA PRO A 322 -28.06 -4.14 -2.18
C PRO A 322 -27.22 -3.21 -1.31
N GLY A 323 -26.82 -2.08 -1.89
CA GLY A 323 -26.44 -0.91 -1.10
C GLY A 323 -27.66 -0.36 -0.36
N ILE A 324 -27.44 0.26 0.80
CA ILE A 324 -28.50 0.87 1.59
C ILE A 324 -28.31 2.39 1.54
N VAL A 325 -29.38 3.13 1.22
CA VAL A 325 -29.33 4.58 1.24
C VAL A 325 -29.22 5.06 2.70
N VAL A 326 -28.14 5.76 3.01
CA VAL A 326 -27.87 6.26 4.36
C VAL A 326 -27.88 7.79 4.34
N ASP A 327 -28.76 8.39 5.15
CA ASP A 327 -28.72 9.82 5.39
C ASP A 327 -27.59 10.13 6.38
N LYS A 328 -26.54 10.81 5.91
CA LYS A 328 -25.38 11.18 6.73
C LYS A 328 -25.77 12.02 7.95
N ALA A 329 -26.92 12.73 7.92
CA ALA A 329 -27.41 13.50 9.05
C ALA A 329 -28.02 12.62 10.16
N LEU A 330 -28.37 11.36 9.85
CA LEU A 330 -28.97 10.41 10.81
C LEU A 330 -27.96 9.43 11.41
N ILE A 331 -26.80 9.25 10.77
CA ILE A 331 -25.67 8.52 11.35
C ILE A 331 -24.83 9.48 12.19
N GLY A 332 -24.42 9.05 13.39
CA GLY A 332 -23.60 9.89 14.26
C GLY A 332 -22.21 10.18 13.66
N HIS A 333 -21.42 11.00 14.34
CA HIS A 333 -20.02 11.24 13.99
C HIS A 333 -19.08 10.47 14.91
N GLY A 334 -17.90 10.12 14.42
CA GLY A 334 -16.84 9.49 15.21
C GLY A 334 -16.29 10.42 16.29
N ASP A 335 -15.72 9.86 17.37
CA ASP A 335 -15.09 10.68 18.41
C ASP A 335 -13.72 11.21 17.95
N ARG A 336 -13.72 12.39 17.35
CA ARG A 336 -12.51 13.06 16.87
C ARG A 336 -11.73 13.80 17.97
N ARG A 337 -12.19 13.75 19.24
CA ARG A 337 -11.51 14.42 20.36
C ARG A 337 -10.41 13.57 20.97
N PHE A 338 -10.41 12.26 20.69
CA PHE A 338 -9.33 11.38 21.11
C PHE A 338 -8.00 11.88 20.54
N ARG A 339 -7.02 12.08 21.42
CA ARG A 339 -5.67 12.48 21.02
C ARG A 339 -4.91 11.23 20.60
N THR A 340 -4.80 11.02 19.30
CA THR A 340 -3.94 9.99 18.73
C THR A 340 -2.51 10.13 19.29
N PRO A 341 -1.88 9.04 19.75
CA PRO A 341 -0.50 9.07 20.23
C PRO A 341 0.46 9.60 19.14
N ASP A 342 1.52 10.27 19.58
CA ASP A 342 2.62 10.62 18.67
C ASP A 342 3.30 9.33 18.18
N TRP A 343 3.82 9.32 16.95
CA TRP A 343 4.20 8.04 16.32
C TRP A 343 5.32 7.31 17.06
N HIS A 344 6.28 8.04 17.62
CA HIS A 344 7.36 7.48 18.43
C HIS A 344 6.88 6.90 19.77
N ASP A 345 5.64 7.17 20.16
CA ASP A 345 5.01 6.65 21.37
C ASP A 345 4.09 5.45 21.09
N LEU A 346 3.88 5.08 19.82
CA LEU A 346 2.99 3.97 19.45
C LEU A 346 3.56 2.63 19.90
N ILE A 347 2.67 1.80 20.43
CA ILE A 347 2.86 0.38 20.65
C ILE A 347 1.58 -0.30 20.17
N ILE A 348 1.69 -1.00 19.05
CA ILE A 348 0.55 -1.48 18.27
C ILE A 348 0.28 -2.95 18.58
N ALA A 349 -0.99 -3.32 18.71
CA ALA A 349 -1.44 -4.71 18.62
C ALA A 349 -2.27 -4.90 17.34
N GLU A 350 -1.79 -5.72 16.42
CA GLU A 350 -2.56 -6.18 15.26
C GLU A 350 -3.58 -7.24 15.71
N ALA A 351 -4.84 -7.10 15.31
CA ALA A 351 -5.90 -8.02 15.73
C ALA A 351 -7.02 -8.17 14.71
N HIS A 352 -7.59 -9.38 14.66
CA HIS A 352 -8.81 -9.65 13.90
C HIS A 352 -10.06 -9.46 14.78
N VAL A 353 -11.12 -8.86 14.23
CA VAL A 353 -12.38 -8.64 14.94
C VAL A 353 -12.93 -9.96 15.51
N ARG A 354 -13.01 -11.00 14.68
CA ARG A 354 -13.59 -12.29 15.08
C ARG A 354 -12.66 -13.07 16.00
N ASP A 355 -11.34 -13.00 15.83
CA ASP A 355 -10.40 -13.78 16.65
C ASP A 355 -10.40 -13.31 18.10
N LEU A 356 -10.49 -11.98 18.30
CA LEU A 356 -10.57 -11.38 19.62
C LEU A 356 -11.84 -11.82 20.36
N VAL A 357 -12.98 -11.86 19.68
CA VAL A 357 -14.27 -12.06 20.36
C VAL A 357 -14.74 -13.52 20.40
N ALA A 358 -14.34 -14.35 19.43
CA ALA A 358 -14.87 -15.72 19.27
C ALA A 358 -14.81 -16.53 20.57
N ASN A 359 -13.66 -16.50 21.25
CA ASN A 359 -13.41 -17.22 22.50
C ASN A 359 -13.32 -16.31 23.73
N ALA A 360 -13.66 -15.01 23.60
CA ALA A 360 -13.58 -14.06 24.71
C ALA A 360 -14.40 -14.54 25.92
N PRO A 361 -13.91 -14.36 27.16
CA PRO A 361 -14.56 -14.80 28.40
C PRO A 361 -15.74 -13.88 28.80
N ILE A 362 -16.60 -13.53 27.85
CA ILE A 362 -17.79 -12.70 28.04
C ILE A 362 -19.08 -13.50 27.80
N LYS A 363 -20.19 -13.04 28.38
CA LYS A 363 -21.51 -13.56 28.03
C LYS A 363 -21.98 -12.91 26.73
N ALA A 364 -21.99 -13.67 25.64
CA ALA A 364 -22.39 -13.20 24.30
C ALA A 364 -23.07 -14.33 23.52
N THR A 365 -24.01 -13.98 22.64
CA THR A 365 -24.62 -14.93 21.70
C THR A 365 -23.63 -15.36 20.61
N THR A 366 -23.95 -16.41 19.87
CA THR A 366 -23.14 -16.86 18.72
C THR A 366 -22.95 -15.75 17.68
N GLU A 367 -23.96 -14.93 17.43
CA GLU A 367 -23.88 -13.82 16.47
C GLU A 367 -23.01 -12.69 17.01
N GLN A 368 -23.14 -12.32 18.28
CA GLN A 368 -22.28 -11.31 18.91
C GLN A 368 -20.81 -11.73 18.89
N ARG A 369 -20.52 -13.04 19.04
CA ARG A 369 -19.17 -13.62 18.95
C ARG A 369 -18.57 -13.64 17.54
N ARG A 370 -19.24 -13.05 16.54
CA ARG A 370 -18.70 -12.93 15.18
C ARG A 370 -18.20 -11.54 14.84
N GLY A 371 -18.58 -10.51 15.60
CA GLY A 371 -18.41 -9.15 15.13
C GLY A 371 -18.49 -8.05 16.17
N PHE A 372 -18.91 -6.87 15.71
CA PHE A 372 -18.68 -5.59 16.38
C PHE A 372 -19.31 -5.49 17.78
N THR A 373 -20.58 -5.90 17.94
CA THR A 373 -21.24 -5.80 19.25
C THR A 373 -20.55 -6.65 20.33
N GLY A 374 -20.14 -7.88 20.01
CA GLY A 374 -19.41 -8.71 20.97
C GLY A 374 -18.00 -8.20 21.20
N LEU A 375 -17.31 -7.73 20.14
CA LEU A 375 -15.99 -7.11 20.26
C LEU A 375 -16.04 -5.88 21.18
N LYS A 376 -17.01 -4.99 21.01
CA LYS A 376 -17.24 -3.84 21.88
C LYS A 376 -17.45 -4.27 23.33
N THR A 377 -18.24 -5.31 23.57
CA THR A 377 -18.45 -5.87 24.92
C THR A 377 -17.15 -6.43 25.50
N TRP A 378 -16.35 -7.10 24.67
CA TRP A 378 -15.06 -7.65 25.10
C TRP A 378 -14.06 -6.55 25.42
N ILE A 379 -13.94 -5.56 24.53
CA ILE A 379 -13.13 -4.36 24.77
C ILE A 379 -13.59 -3.77 26.08
N GLU A 380 -14.86 -3.40 26.28
CA GLU A 380 -15.41 -2.81 27.51
C GLU A 380 -15.20 -3.61 28.79
N SER A 381 -14.92 -4.92 28.71
CA SER A 381 -14.62 -5.74 29.87
C SER A 381 -13.41 -5.22 30.66
N PRO A 382 -13.46 -5.25 32.01
CA PRO A 382 -12.26 -5.03 32.82
C PRO A 382 -11.19 -6.10 32.55
N GLU A 383 -11.57 -7.27 32.03
CA GLU A 383 -10.65 -8.38 31.73
C GLU A 383 -10.00 -8.31 30.34
N PHE A 384 -10.22 -7.22 29.59
CA PHE A 384 -9.71 -7.08 28.23
C PHE A 384 -8.17 -7.13 28.18
N HIS A 385 -7.62 -8.21 27.64
CA HIS A 385 -6.20 -8.53 27.75
C HIS A 385 -5.25 -7.49 27.13
N LEU A 386 -5.58 -6.91 25.96
CA LEU A 386 -4.74 -5.86 25.37
C LEU A 386 -4.71 -4.61 26.24
N GLY A 387 -5.76 -4.38 27.04
CA GLY A 387 -5.78 -3.33 28.06
C GLY A 387 -4.76 -3.57 29.17
N PHE A 388 -4.65 -4.80 29.66
CA PHE A 388 -3.62 -5.18 30.64
C PHE A 388 -2.22 -5.19 30.07
N LEU A 389 -2.07 -5.63 28.81
CA LEU A 389 -0.80 -5.63 28.10
C LEU A 389 -0.22 -4.22 27.95
N GLY A 390 -1.08 -3.20 27.91
CA GLY A 390 -0.67 -1.79 27.94
C GLY A 390 -0.37 -1.18 26.56
N VAL A 391 -0.75 -1.85 25.47
CA VAL A 391 -0.70 -1.27 24.12
C VAL A 391 -1.58 -0.03 24.02
N ASN A 392 -1.21 0.93 23.17
CA ASN A 392 -1.94 2.20 23.02
C ASN A 392 -2.50 2.40 21.60
N ALA A 393 -2.39 1.38 20.75
CA ALA A 393 -3.04 1.34 19.45
C ALA A 393 -3.44 -0.11 19.14
N ILE A 394 -4.60 -0.27 18.49
CA ILE A 394 -5.03 -1.53 17.89
C ILE A 394 -5.11 -1.31 16.38
N GLU A 395 -4.43 -2.17 15.63
CA GLU A 395 -4.57 -2.28 14.19
C GLU A 395 -5.55 -3.41 13.89
N PHE A 396 -6.76 -3.08 13.43
CA PHE A 396 -7.72 -4.09 13.01
C PHE A 396 -7.41 -4.54 11.59
N GLN A 397 -7.34 -5.86 11.39
CA GLN A 397 -7.49 -6.47 10.06
C GLN A 397 -8.76 -5.96 9.36
N PRO A 398 -8.90 -6.15 8.01
CA PRO A 398 -9.90 -5.45 7.22
C PRO A 398 -11.33 -5.49 7.78
N VAL A 399 -11.95 -4.30 7.85
CA VAL A 399 -13.35 -4.11 8.29
C VAL A 399 -14.25 -3.52 7.20
N HIS A 400 -13.71 -3.27 6.01
CA HIS A 400 -14.48 -3.02 4.80
C HIS A 400 -15.30 -4.26 4.44
N GLU A 401 -16.43 -4.13 3.72
CA GLU A 401 -17.13 -5.30 3.19
C GLU A 401 -16.20 -6.13 2.29
N PHE A 402 -16.15 -7.44 2.53
CA PHE A 402 -15.37 -8.39 1.74
C PHE A 402 -16.20 -9.58 1.26
N ASP A 403 -15.57 -10.53 0.56
CA ASP A 403 -16.24 -11.53 -0.26
C ASP A 403 -16.84 -12.76 0.46
N ASN A 404 -17.08 -12.66 1.76
CA ASN A 404 -17.77 -13.71 2.52
C ASN A 404 -19.18 -13.95 1.94
N ALA A 405 -19.48 -15.18 1.50
CA ALA A 405 -20.77 -15.50 0.93
C ALA A 405 -21.84 -15.73 2.00
N ARG A 406 -21.45 -16.12 3.21
CA ARG A 406 -22.35 -16.30 4.36
C ARG A 406 -21.76 -15.66 5.60
N ARG A 407 -22.62 -15.14 6.48
CA ARG A 407 -22.21 -14.47 7.72
C ARG A 407 -21.41 -15.34 8.70
N ASP A 408 -21.50 -16.66 8.59
CA ASP A 408 -20.75 -17.59 9.45
C ASP A 408 -19.41 -18.03 8.84
N GLU A 409 -19.16 -17.75 7.56
CA GLU A 409 -17.86 -17.98 6.92
C GLU A 409 -16.77 -17.12 7.57
N TYR A 410 -15.55 -17.63 7.54
CA TYR A 410 -14.40 -16.94 8.09
C TYR A 410 -13.46 -16.58 6.95
N GLY A 411 -13.08 -15.32 6.91
CA GLY A 411 -12.02 -14.77 6.09
C GLY A 411 -11.34 -13.66 6.90
N TRP A 412 -10.04 -13.45 6.69
CA TRP A 412 -9.35 -12.28 7.25
C TRP A 412 -9.88 -10.95 6.70
N GLY A 413 -10.50 -10.96 5.52
CA GLY A 413 -11.14 -9.80 4.92
C GLY A 413 -10.37 -9.13 3.79
N TYR A 414 -9.26 -9.72 3.31
CA TYR A 414 -8.42 -9.12 2.27
C TYR A 414 -9.01 -9.11 0.86
N MET A 415 -10.26 -9.55 0.65
CA MET A 415 -10.91 -9.56 -0.67
C MET A 415 -12.09 -8.57 -0.68
N PRO A 416 -11.84 -7.24 -0.73
CA PRO A 416 -12.87 -6.21 -0.53
C PRO A 416 -13.87 -6.14 -1.69
N THR A 417 -15.15 -5.94 -1.38
CA THR A 417 -16.22 -5.71 -2.37
C THR A 417 -16.88 -4.34 -2.25
N SER A 418 -16.70 -3.64 -1.11
CA SER A 418 -17.03 -2.22 -0.93
C SER A 418 -15.98 -1.56 -0.04
N TYR A 419 -15.70 -0.28 -0.29
CA TYR A 419 -14.69 0.49 0.46
C TYR A 419 -15.27 1.46 1.49
N PHE A 420 -16.60 1.57 1.60
CA PHE A 420 -17.25 2.52 2.51
C PHE A 420 -18.14 1.82 3.55
N ALA A 421 -18.65 0.64 3.21
CA ALA A 421 -19.49 -0.13 4.11
C ALA A 421 -18.63 -0.95 5.09
N PRO A 422 -18.94 -0.93 6.41
CA PRO A 422 -18.41 -1.92 7.34
C PRO A 422 -18.89 -3.33 6.98
N GLU A 423 -18.04 -4.32 7.24
CA GLU A 423 -18.31 -5.74 6.96
C GLU A 423 -19.64 -6.22 7.59
N SER A 424 -20.54 -6.65 6.71
CA SER A 424 -21.91 -7.06 7.00
C SER A 424 -21.98 -8.32 7.87
N SER A 425 -21.02 -9.24 7.74
CA SER A 425 -20.95 -10.44 8.59
C SER A 425 -20.62 -10.13 10.05
N TYR A 426 -20.01 -8.97 10.33
CA TYR A 426 -19.72 -8.51 11.69
C TYR A 426 -20.87 -7.73 12.33
N ALA A 427 -21.85 -7.26 11.55
CA ALA A 427 -23.03 -6.56 12.06
C ALA A 427 -24.11 -7.54 12.54
N LEU A 428 -24.95 -7.16 13.51
CA LEU A 428 -26.06 -8.00 13.96
C LEU A 428 -27.24 -8.02 12.99
N ALA A 429 -27.57 -6.86 12.42
CA ALA A 429 -28.69 -6.66 11.48
C ALA A 429 -28.22 -5.83 10.26
N PRO A 430 -27.40 -6.42 9.35
CA PRO A 430 -26.84 -5.69 8.21
C PRO A 430 -27.91 -5.08 7.31
N GLU A 431 -29.10 -5.70 7.21
CA GLU A 431 -30.23 -5.19 6.44
C GLU A 431 -30.79 -3.85 6.94
N ARG A 432 -30.37 -3.42 8.13
CA ARG A 432 -30.74 -2.12 8.73
C ARG A 432 -29.54 -1.18 8.85
N ALA A 433 -28.45 -1.47 8.14
CA ALA A 433 -27.17 -0.74 8.25
C ALA A 433 -26.63 -0.65 9.68
N SER A 434 -26.93 -1.64 10.55
CA SER A 434 -26.52 -1.62 11.96
C SER A 434 -25.01 -1.59 12.17
N GLY A 435 -24.24 -2.15 11.23
CA GLY A 435 -22.77 -2.18 11.26
C GLY A 435 -22.14 -0.80 11.43
N ILE A 436 -22.77 0.27 10.91
CA ILE A 436 -22.29 1.64 11.10
C ILE A 436 -22.22 1.98 12.59
N ARG A 437 -23.35 1.82 13.31
CA ARG A 437 -23.41 2.17 14.74
C ARG A 437 -22.58 1.22 15.59
N GLU A 438 -22.62 -0.08 15.28
CA GLU A 438 -21.86 -1.08 16.04
C GLU A 438 -20.35 -0.84 15.94
N PHE A 439 -19.85 -0.47 14.76
CA PHE A 439 -18.43 -0.14 14.58
C PHE A 439 -18.04 1.20 15.22
N GLN A 440 -18.91 2.23 15.18
CA GLN A 440 -18.73 3.45 15.98
C GLN A 440 -18.58 3.14 17.47
N ASP A 441 -19.35 2.19 17.99
CA ASP A 441 -19.28 1.78 19.39
C ASP A 441 -17.97 1.03 19.70
N VAL A 442 -17.44 0.22 18.77
CA VAL A 442 -16.11 -0.40 18.90
C VAL A 442 -15.01 0.66 19.00
N VAL A 443 -14.96 1.61 18.06
CA VAL A 443 -13.94 2.67 18.07
C VAL A 443 -14.03 3.50 19.35
N THR A 444 -15.25 3.87 19.77
CA THR A 444 -15.50 4.58 21.03
C THR A 444 -14.99 3.79 22.24
N ALA A 445 -15.17 2.47 22.26
CA ALA A 445 -14.70 1.60 23.34
C ALA A 445 -13.16 1.52 23.39
N CYS A 446 -12.48 1.52 22.24
CA CYS A 446 -11.02 1.62 22.16
C CYS A 446 -10.51 2.96 22.69
N HIS A 447 -11.10 4.08 22.24
CA HIS A 447 -10.71 5.42 22.70
C HIS A 447 -10.87 5.60 24.20
N ARG A 448 -11.93 5.04 24.80
CA ARG A 448 -12.12 5.05 26.27
C ARG A 448 -11.04 4.28 27.03
N ARG A 449 -10.30 3.38 26.37
CA ARG A 449 -9.12 2.70 26.92
C ARG A 449 -7.81 3.41 26.64
N GLY A 450 -7.84 4.57 25.99
CA GLY A 450 -6.62 5.24 25.57
C GLY A 450 -5.96 4.60 24.35
N MET A 451 -6.71 3.82 23.56
CA MET A 451 -6.17 3.10 22.39
C MET A 451 -6.62 3.76 21.10
N ALA A 452 -5.66 4.13 20.25
CA ALA A 452 -5.92 4.52 18.87
C ALA A 452 -6.43 3.33 18.05
N VAL A 453 -7.23 3.60 17.02
CA VAL A 453 -7.69 2.58 16.06
C VAL A 453 -7.07 2.82 14.69
N ILE A 454 -6.29 1.86 14.23
CA ILE A 454 -5.70 1.80 12.89
C ILE A 454 -6.48 0.74 12.10
N LEU A 455 -6.84 1.01 10.85
CA LEU A 455 -7.49 0.02 9.99
C LEU A 455 -6.56 -0.47 8.90
N ASP A 456 -6.45 -1.78 8.78
CA ASP A 456 -5.89 -2.43 7.61
C ASP A 456 -6.86 -2.24 6.43
N VAL A 457 -6.36 -1.62 5.36
CA VAL A 457 -7.15 -1.25 4.18
C VAL A 457 -6.53 -1.81 2.91
N VAL A 458 -7.38 -2.45 2.11
CA VAL A 458 -6.99 -3.14 0.88
C VAL A 458 -7.46 -2.33 -0.32
N PHE A 459 -6.58 -1.49 -0.85
CA PHE A 459 -6.85 -0.69 -2.05
C PHE A 459 -6.06 -1.16 -3.27
N ASN A 460 -5.28 -2.23 -3.15
CA ASN A 460 -4.45 -2.74 -4.23
C ASN A 460 -5.21 -3.69 -5.17
N HIS A 461 -6.32 -4.30 -4.74
CA HIS A 461 -7.17 -5.19 -5.55
C HIS A 461 -8.64 -5.20 -5.07
N VAL A 462 -9.51 -5.93 -5.77
CA VAL A 462 -10.91 -6.22 -5.37
C VAL A 462 -11.19 -7.72 -5.26
N GLY A 463 -12.15 -8.07 -4.38
CA GLY A 463 -12.73 -9.40 -4.21
C GLY A 463 -13.88 -9.71 -5.16
N LEU A 464 -14.66 -10.74 -4.80
CA LEU A 464 -15.79 -11.24 -5.60
C LEU A 464 -17.15 -10.98 -4.91
N PRO A 465 -18.11 -10.29 -5.55
CA PRO A 465 -18.13 -9.89 -6.95
C PRO A 465 -17.29 -8.63 -7.21
N PRO A 466 -16.63 -8.51 -8.38
CA PRO A 466 -15.78 -7.36 -8.70
C PRO A 466 -16.61 -6.19 -9.25
N HIS A 467 -17.44 -5.55 -8.41
CA HIS A 467 -18.40 -4.51 -8.81
C HIS A 467 -17.79 -3.38 -9.66
N LEU A 468 -16.60 -2.88 -9.28
CA LEU A 468 -15.86 -1.85 -10.03
C LEU A 468 -15.50 -2.28 -11.46
N MET A 469 -15.27 -3.58 -11.68
CA MET A 469 -14.89 -4.12 -12.98
C MET A 469 -16.05 -4.05 -13.98
N TYR A 470 -17.28 -4.14 -13.48
CA TYR A 470 -18.50 -3.98 -14.27
C TYR A 470 -18.89 -2.52 -14.51
N ILE A 471 -18.22 -1.55 -13.87
CA ILE A 471 -18.40 -0.10 -14.10
C ILE A 471 -17.53 0.38 -15.24
N ASP A 472 -16.22 0.17 -15.15
CA ASP A 472 -15.27 0.48 -16.23
C ASP A 472 -13.94 -0.22 -15.96
N ARG A 473 -13.79 -1.46 -16.45
CA ARG A 473 -12.60 -2.28 -16.23
C ARG A 473 -11.29 -1.59 -16.67
N LEU A 474 -11.30 -0.86 -17.79
CA LEU A 474 -10.10 -0.16 -18.26
C LEU A 474 -9.70 0.97 -17.34
N TYR A 475 -10.66 1.76 -16.88
CA TYR A 475 -10.39 2.92 -16.04
C TYR A 475 -9.84 2.52 -14.67
N TYR A 476 -10.39 1.47 -14.05
CA TYR A 476 -10.09 1.12 -12.67
C TYR A 476 -9.01 0.05 -12.47
N PHE A 477 -8.63 -0.72 -13.49
CA PHE A 477 -7.70 -1.85 -13.32
C PHE A 477 -6.47 -1.76 -14.23
N GLU A 478 -5.37 -2.31 -13.74
CA GLU A 478 -4.18 -2.52 -14.56
C GLU A 478 -4.43 -3.66 -15.56
N GLN A 479 -4.08 -3.41 -16.82
CA GLN A 479 -4.25 -4.34 -17.92
C GLN A 479 -3.05 -4.29 -18.85
N ASP A 480 -2.73 -5.43 -19.47
CA ASP A 480 -1.79 -5.48 -20.58
C ASP A 480 -2.42 -5.01 -21.90
N ALA A 481 -1.63 -4.99 -22.98
CA ALA A 481 -2.07 -4.57 -24.30
C ALA A 481 -3.17 -5.48 -24.91
N HIS A 482 -3.39 -6.67 -24.36
CA HIS A 482 -4.42 -7.61 -24.77
C HIS A 482 -5.68 -7.55 -23.88
N GLY A 483 -5.68 -6.70 -22.84
CA GLY A 483 -6.78 -6.55 -21.90
C GLY A 483 -6.82 -7.62 -20.80
N ALA A 484 -5.73 -8.38 -20.62
CA ALA A 484 -5.57 -9.27 -19.47
C ALA A 484 -5.21 -8.44 -18.23
N LEU A 485 -5.78 -8.78 -17.07
CA LEU A 485 -5.54 -8.08 -15.81
C LEU A 485 -4.11 -8.35 -15.32
N ALA A 486 -3.45 -7.31 -14.81
CA ALA A 486 -2.25 -7.50 -14.02
C ALA A 486 -2.60 -8.20 -12.69
N ASN A 487 -1.63 -8.89 -12.11
CA ASN A 487 -1.81 -9.67 -10.89
C ASN A 487 -0.54 -9.69 -10.03
N TRP A 488 0.01 -8.51 -9.76
CA TRP A 488 1.13 -8.35 -8.84
C TRP A 488 0.69 -8.39 -7.36
N SER A 489 -0.61 -8.33 -7.09
CA SER A 489 -1.19 -8.67 -5.78
C SER A 489 -1.16 -10.17 -5.49
N GLY A 490 -1.22 -11.01 -6.53
CA GLY A 490 -1.45 -12.44 -6.41
C GLY A 490 -2.93 -12.82 -6.22
N CYS A 491 -3.84 -11.84 -6.14
CA CYS A 491 -5.27 -12.01 -5.88
C CYS A 491 -6.17 -11.94 -7.14
N GLY A 492 -5.57 -11.94 -8.33
CA GLY A 492 -6.22 -12.05 -9.63
C GLY A 492 -6.44 -10.73 -10.37
N ASN A 493 -6.24 -9.59 -9.71
CA ASN A 493 -6.38 -8.26 -10.30
C ASN A 493 -5.56 -7.22 -9.52
N ASP A 494 -5.15 -6.14 -10.18
CA ASP A 494 -4.54 -4.98 -9.53
C ASP A 494 -5.35 -3.71 -9.87
N LEU A 495 -5.68 -2.93 -8.85
CA LEU A 495 -6.34 -1.64 -9.00
C LEU A 495 -5.37 -0.62 -9.61
N ARG A 496 -5.84 0.11 -10.63
CA ARG A 496 -5.14 1.27 -11.20
C ARG A 496 -5.34 2.48 -10.29
N ALA A 497 -4.67 2.47 -9.13
CA ALA A 497 -4.81 3.53 -8.12
C ALA A 497 -4.43 4.93 -8.63
N ARG A 498 -3.64 5.03 -9.71
CA ARG A 498 -3.26 6.30 -10.34
C ARG A 498 -4.37 6.98 -11.16
N SER A 499 -5.45 6.27 -11.51
CA SER A 499 -6.59 6.91 -12.18
C SER A 499 -7.25 7.90 -11.21
N ALA A 500 -7.61 9.09 -11.70
CA ALA A 500 -8.03 10.19 -10.85
C ALA A 500 -9.21 9.82 -9.93
N MET A 501 -10.23 9.15 -10.47
CA MET A 501 -11.39 8.71 -9.67
C MET A 501 -11.13 7.46 -8.81
N ALA A 502 -10.13 6.62 -9.14
CA ALA A 502 -9.70 5.52 -8.27
C ALA A 502 -8.95 6.06 -7.05
N ARG A 503 -8.01 7.00 -7.27
CA ARG A 503 -7.32 7.71 -6.19
C ARG A 503 -8.31 8.47 -5.30
N ARG A 504 -9.28 9.16 -5.89
CA ARG A 504 -10.33 9.84 -5.13
C ARG A 504 -11.18 8.87 -4.32
N LEU A 505 -11.55 7.71 -4.86
CA LEU A 505 -12.26 6.67 -4.12
C LEU A 505 -11.52 6.25 -2.85
N ILE A 506 -10.20 6.05 -2.94
CA ILE A 506 -9.33 5.71 -1.81
C ILE A 506 -9.34 6.83 -0.75
N VAL A 507 -9.10 8.07 -1.19
CA VAL A 507 -9.07 9.25 -0.30
C VAL A 507 -10.42 9.47 0.38
N ASP A 508 -11.51 9.44 -0.38
CA ASP A 508 -12.87 9.67 0.12
C ASP A 508 -13.28 8.56 1.11
N SER A 509 -12.89 7.30 0.87
CA SER A 509 -13.09 6.18 1.80
C SER A 509 -12.36 6.40 3.13
N CYS A 510 -11.05 6.71 3.09
CA CYS A 510 -10.29 6.97 4.30
C CYS A 510 -10.83 8.19 5.08
N ILE A 511 -11.21 9.27 4.39
CA ILE A 511 -11.84 10.43 5.03
C ILE A 511 -13.18 10.04 5.67
N HIS A 512 -14.01 9.25 4.98
CA HIS A 512 -15.26 8.73 5.53
C HIS A 512 -15.02 7.97 6.84
N TYR A 513 -13.97 7.14 6.90
CA TYR A 513 -13.66 6.37 8.11
C TYR A 513 -13.16 7.23 9.28
N ILE A 514 -12.37 8.27 8.99
CA ILE A 514 -11.95 9.26 10.00
C ILE A 514 -13.17 10.01 10.54
N GLU A 515 -14.04 10.52 9.67
CA GLU A 515 -15.14 11.42 10.07
C GLU A 515 -16.32 10.69 10.69
N THR A 516 -16.66 9.51 10.15
CA THR A 516 -17.86 8.76 10.55
C THR A 516 -17.59 7.85 11.75
N TYR A 517 -16.41 7.24 11.84
CA TYR A 517 -16.10 6.28 12.89
C TYR A 517 -15.08 6.78 13.91
N GLY A 518 -14.25 7.78 13.56
CA GLY A 518 -13.23 8.31 14.45
C GLY A 518 -11.89 7.57 14.37
N VAL A 519 -11.67 6.84 13.28
CA VAL A 519 -10.43 6.10 13.02
C VAL A 519 -9.20 7.04 13.11
N ASP A 520 -8.11 6.52 13.66
CA ASP A 520 -6.89 7.27 13.94
C ASP A 520 -5.81 7.11 12.87
N GLY A 521 -5.89 6.05 12.07
CA GLY A 521 -4.94 5.80 11.00
C GLY A 521 -5.25 4.57 10.18
N PHE A 522 -4.34 4.25 9.27
CA PHE A 522 -4.51 3.20 8.29
C PHE A 522 -3.18 2.45 8.04
N ARG A 523 -3.26 1.14 7.93
CA ARG A 523 -2.22 0.27 7.37
C ARG A 523 -2.65 -0.12 5.96
N PHE A 524 -1.84 0.23 4.97
CA PHE A 524 -2.15 -0.04 3.56
C PHE A 524 -1.52 -1.37 3.14
N ASP A 525 -2.39 -2.34 2.85
CA ASP A 525 -2.03 -3.64 2.30
C ASP A 525 -1.40 -3.50 0.91
N LEU A 526 -0.27 -4.19 0.71
CA LEU A 526 0.56 -4.14 -0.49
C LEU A 526 0.67 -2.71 -1.06
N ALA A 527 0.97 -1.73 -0.19
CA ALA A 527 1.00 -0.30 -0.51
C ALA A 527 1.93 0.01 -1.70
N GLU A 528 2.92 -0.84 -1.95
CA GLU A 528 3.75 -0.80 -3.16
C GLU A 528 2.92 -0.68 -4.44
N LEU A 529 1.83 -1.43 -4.57
CA LEU A 529 1.04 -1.49 -5.80
C LEU A 529 0.36 -0.16 -6.14
N LEU A 530 0.02 0.65 -5.13
CA LEU A 530 -0.54 1.99 -5.32
C LEU A 530 0.49 2.96 -5.91
N GLY A 531 1.75 2.82 -5.51
CA GLY A 531 2.88 3.65 -5.96
C GLY A 531 3.10 4.92 -5.13
N LEU A 532 4.35 5.40 -5.13
CA LEU A 532 4.82 6.51 -4.28
C LEU A 532 3.98 7.80 -4.41
N GLU A 533 3.67 8.22 -5.64
CA GLU A 533 2.96 9.48 -5.87
C GLU A 533 1.53 9.42 -5.34
N VAL A 534 0.83 8.30 -5.55
CA VAL A 534 -0.51 8.09 -4.99
C VAL A 534 -0.47 8.12 -3.46
N LEU A 535 0.53 7.48 -2.84
CA LEU A 535 0.71 7.50 -1.39
C LEU A 535 1.01 8.91 -0.84
N ARG A 536 1.77 9.74 -1.57
CA ARG A 536 2.00 11.17 -1.22
C ARG A 536 0.72 11.98 -1.29
N GLU A 537 -0.10 11.76 -2.31
CA GLU A 537 -1.38 12.45 -2.45
C GLU A 537 -2.38 12.05 -1.37
N ILE A 538 -2.44 10.75 -1.03
CA ILE A 538 -3.22 10.23 0.10
C ILE A 538 -2.75 10.87 1.39
N GLU A 539 -1.45 10.87 1.68
CA GLU A 539 -0.89 11.52 2.86
C GLU A 539 -1.33 12.99 2.95
N ALA A 540 -1.13 13.75 1.87
CA ALA A 540 -1.47 15.16 1.83
C ALA A 540 -2.98 15.39 2.06
N ALA A 541 -3.84 14.56 1.49
CA ALA A 541 -5.29 14.67 1.67
C ALA A 541 -5.71 14.33 3.11
N LEU A 542 -5.23 13.21 3.66
CA LEU A 542 -5.62 12.76 5.01
C LEU A 542 -5.08 13.68 6.10
N LYS A 543 -3.86 14.19 5.97
CA LYS A 543 -3.28 15.14 6.94
C LYS A 543 -4.00 16.50 6.96
N ARG A 544 -4.70 16.89 5.88
CA ARG A 544 -5.59 18.07 5.92
C ARG A 544 -6.80 17.86 6.83
N VAL A 545 -7.32 16.62 6.90
CA VAL A 545 -8.50 16.27 7.71
C VAL A 545 -8.11 15.93 9.16
N LYS A 546 -7.00 15.18 9.32
CA LYS A 546 -6.45 14.77 10.61
C LYS A 546 -4.90 14.85 10.55
N PRO A 547 -4.29 15.97 11.00
CA PRO A 547 -2.84 16.20 10.87
C PRO A 547 -1.94 15.12 11.51
N ASN A 548 -2.44 14.46 12.55
CA ASN A 548 -1.76 13.38 13.28
C ASN A 548 -2.24 11.98 12.88
N VAL A 549 -2.88 11.83 11.71
CA VAL A 549 -3.27 10.51 11.18
C VAL A 549 -2.04 9.60 11.08
N ILE A 550 -2.20 8.35 11.52
CA ILE A 550 -1.15 7.33 11.43
C ILE A 550 -1.24 6.68 10.05
N LEU A 551 -0.13 6.63 9.31
CA LEU A 551 -0.05 6.02 7.98
C LEU A 551 1.06 4.99 7.97
N ILE A 552 0.68 3.73 7.79
CA ILE A 552 1.58 2.58 7.74
C ILE A 552 1.45 1.94 6.36
N ALA A 553 2.59 1.65 5.73
CA ALA A 553 2.65 0.93 4.47
C ALA A 553 3.15 -0.50 4.72
N GLU A 554 2.54 -1.48 4.06
CA GLU A 554 3.22 -2.71 3.67
C GLU A 554 4.04 -2.40 2.41
N PRO A 555 5.36 -2.21 2.51
CA PRO A 555 6.14 -1.59 1.44
C PRO A 555 6.48 -2.54 0.29
N TRP A 556 5.90 -3.74 0.20
CA TRP A 556 6.22 -4.74 -0.82
C TRP A 556 4.98 -5.22 -1.59
N SER A 557 5.25 -5.88 -2.70
CA SER A 557 4.31 -6.71 -3.47
C SER A 557 5.11 -7.70 -4.32
N PHE A 558 4.45 -8.52 -5.16
CA PHE A 558 5.18 -9.34 -6.14
C PHE A 558 5.86 -8.50 -7.23
N ARG A 559 5.59 -7.18 -7.32
CA ARG A 559 6.24 -6.24 -8.25
C ARG A 559 7.55 -5.67 -7.72
N GLY A 560 7.67 -5.46 -6.41
CA GLY A 560 8.86 -4.83 -5.83
C GLY A 560 8.72 -4.37 -4.39
N HIS A 561 9.55 -3.41 -3.99
CA HIS A 561 9.62 -2.89 -2.62
C HIS A 561 9.91 -1.37 -2.60
N ILE A 562 9.16 -0.57 -1.82
CA ILE A 562 9.17 0.91 -1.85
C ILE A 562 9.58 1.61 -0.55
N ALA A 563 9.94 0.90 0.54
CA ALA A 563 10.25 1.56 1.82
C ALA A 563 11.32 2.65 1.71
N GLY A 564 12.40 2.41 0.94
CA GLY A 564 13.45 3.39 0.74
C GLY A 564 12.96 4.69 0.06
N ALA A 565 11.96 4.58 -0.82
CA ALA A 565 11.35 5.73 -1.50
C ALA A 565 10.37 6.51 -0.60
N LEU A 566 9.82 5.86 0.44
CA LEU A 566 8.91 6.48 1.41
C LEU A 566 9.62 7.32 2.47
N ARG A 567 10.97 7.28 2.54
CA ARG A 567 11.74 7.98 3.57
C ARG A 567 11.50 9.48 3.68
N ASP A 568 11.20 10.15 2.58
CA ASP A 568 10.91 11.59 2.55
C ASP A 568 9.42 11.91 2.73
N THR A 569 8.62 10.92 3.09
CA THR A 569 7.18 11.04 3.32
C THR A 569 6.84 10.86 4.81
N GLY A 570 5.59 11.09 5.16
CA GLY A 570 5.03 10.74 6.47
C GLY A 570 4.45 9.34 6.51
N TRP A 571 5.04 8.37 5.81
CA TRP A 571 4.66 6.97 5.95
C TRP A 571 5.64 6.24 6.86
N ALA A 572 5.11 5.46 7.80
CA ALA A 572 5.85 4.38 8.42
C ALA A 572 5.74 3.12 7.56
N SER A 573 6.66 2.17 7.73
CA SER A 573 6.65 0.91 6.97
C SER A 573 6.90 -0.28 7.89
N TRP A 574 6.16 -1.35 7.66
CA TRP A 574 6.48 -2.66 8.24
C TRP A 574 7.90 -3.07 7.85
N ASN A 575 8.71 -3.43 8.85
CA ASN A 575 10.12 -3.77 8.68
C ASN A 575 10.31 -5.29 8.62
N ASP A 576 10.15 -5.85 7.41
CA ASP A 576 10.43 -7.25 7.09
C ASP A 576 11.88 -7.64 7.40
N GLY A 577 12.83 -6.73 7.17
CA GLY A 577 14.24 -6.91 7.54
C GLY A 577 14.43 -7.17 9.04
N PHE A 578 13.74 -6.41 9.90
CA PHE A 578 13.75 -6.62 11.35
C PHE A 578 13.12 -7.96 11.72
N ARG A 579 11.92 -8.23 11.20
CA ARG A 579 11.18 -9.49 11.42
C ARG A 579 12.04 -10.71 11.13
N ASP A 580 12.63 -10.74 9.93
CA ASP A 580 13.38 -11.89 9.43
C ASP A 580 14.73 -12.05 10.14
N PHE A 581 15.38 -10.93 10.48
CA PHE A 581 16.64 -10.97 11.19
C PHE A 581 16.49 -11.42 12.64
N VAL A 582 15.51 -10.87 13.38
CA VAL A 582 15.39 -11.13 14.83
C VAL A 582 15.12 -12.61 15.13
N ARG A 583 14.30 -13.29 14.32
CA ARG A 583 14.07 -14.74 14.46
C ARG A 583 15.34 -15.58 14.28
N ASP A 584 16.26 -15.16 13.42
CA ASP A 584 17.53 -15.84 13.21
C ASP A 584 18.53 -15.48 14.30
N TYR A 585 18.58 -14.20 14.68
CA TYR A 585 19.46 -13.68 15.70
C TYR A 585 19.24 -14.35 17.05
N VAL A 586 18.00 -14.48 17.55
CA VAL A 586 17.71 -15.15 18.83
C VAL A 586 17.98 -16.66 18.82
N ARG A 587 18.14 -17.26 17.64
CA ARG A 587 18.58 -18.67 17.47
C ARG A 587 20.11 -18.79 17.41
N GLY A 588 20.83 -17.69 17.54
CA GLY A 588 22.28 -17.61 17.44
C GLY A 588 22.81 -17.46 16.01
N ASN A 589 21.94 -17.26 15.01
CA ASN A 589 22.27 -17.25 13.58
C ASN A 589 22.26 -15.85 12.96
N GLY A 590 22.81 -14.84 13.64
CA GLY A 590 22.90 -13.47 13.15
C GLY A 590 24.24 -12.81 13.49
N ALA A 591 24.43 -11.57 13.07
CA ALA A 591 25.65 -10.81 13.32
C ALA A 591 25.35 -9.59 14.20
N ALA A 592 26.25 -9.26 15.12
CA ALA A 592 26.06 -8.18 16.09
C ALA A 592 25.90 -6.81 15.42
N ASP A 593 26.73 -6.52 14.41
CA ASP A 593 26.69 -5.30 13.60
C ASP A 593 25.32 -5.05 12.95
N ARG A 594 24.68 -6.11 12.45
CA ARG A 594 23.33 -6.04 11.89
C ARG A 594 22.27 -5.80 12.96
N MET A 595 22.45 -6.33 14.17
CA MET A 595 21.55 -6.01 15.29
C MET A 595 21.70 -4.53 15.70
N GLU A 596 22.91 -3.94 15.66
CA GLU A 596 23.08 -2.50 15.91
C GLU A 596 22.23 -1.64 14.97
N TYR A 597 22.21 -1.99 13.68
CA TYR A 597 21.38 -1.30 12.69
C TYR A 597 19.89 -1.27 13.09
N PHE A 598 19.37 -2.38 13.58
CA PHE A 598 17.99 -2.49 14.05
C PHE A 598 17.74 -1.82 15.40
N LEU A 599 18.70 -1.84 16.32
CA LEU A 599 18.60 -1.08 17.59
C LEU A 599 18.55 0.43 17.34
N ARG A 600 19.28 0.91 16.33
CA ARG A 600 19.27 2.31 15.88
C ARG A 600 17.99 2.73 15.12
N GLY A 601 17.02 1.83 14.94
CA GLY A 601 15.77 2.10 14.22
C GLY A 601 15.93 2.11 12.70
N SER A 602 16.78 1.22 12.17
CA SER A 602 16.99 1.02 10.73
C SER A 602 17.27 2.30 9.92
N PRO A 603 18.28 3.11 10.33
CA PRO A 603 18.52 4.41 9.72
C PRO A 603 19.05 4.31 8.28
N TRP A 604 19.14 5.46 7.62
CA TRP A 604 19.71 5.64 6.28
C TRP A 604 18.87 5.06 5.14
N TYR A 605 18.85 3.75 4.90
CA TYR A 605 18.18 3.20 3.73
C TYR A 605 16.68 2.97 3.96
N PHE A 606 16.30 2.49 5.15
CA PHE A 606 14.91 2.15 5.46
C PHE A 606 14.16 3.33 6.08
N ALA A 607 14.71 3.94 7.14
CA ALA A 607 14.08 5.05 7.86
C ALA A 607 14.94 6.32 7.82
N LYS A 608 14.30 7.47 7.58
CA LYS A 608 14.90 8.81 7.75
C LYS A 608 14.84 9.28 9.20
N TRP A 609 13.77 8.92 9.91
CA TRP A 609 13.61 9.15 11.36
C TRP A 609 13.01 7.91 12.02
N PRO A 610 13.27 7.65 13.32
CA PRO A 610 13.09 6.32 13.90
C PRO A 610 11.67 5.77 13.82
N ALA A 611 10.66 6.60 14.03
CA ALA A 611 9.26 6.15 13.97
C ALA A 611 8.70 5.99 12.53
N GLN A 612 9.55 5.92 11.49
CA GLN A 612 9.17 5.37 10.17
C GLN A 612 9.29 3.86 10.10
N THR A 613 9.97 3.22 11.05
CA THR A 613 10.06 1.77 11.07
C THR A 613 9.08 1.16 12.07
N VAL A 614 8.16 0.33 11.56
CA VAL A 614 7.32 -0.54 12.38
C VAL A 614 8.07 -1.85 12.56
N ASN A 615 8.68 -2.01 13.73
CA ASN A 615 9.41 -3.21 14.12
C ASN A 615 8.40 -4.25 14.61
N TYR A 616 8.45 -5.45 14.05
CA TYR A 616 7.57 -6.55 14.40
C TYR A 616 8.27 -7.87 14.13
N THR A 617 7.78 -8.95 14.74
CA THR A 617 8.31 -10.30 14.56
C THR A 617 7.24 -11.34 14.22
N GLU A 618 5.97 -10.95 14.35
CA GLU A 618 4.79 -11.73 14.03
C GLU A 618 3.70 -10.78 13.53
N SER A 619 2.97 -11.21 12.50
CA SER A 619 1.72 -10.62 12.07
C SER A 619 0.68 -11.72 11.85
N HIS A 620 -0.47 -11.37 11.27
CA HIS A 620 -1.47 -12.33 10.86
C HIS A 620 -0.97 -13.27 9.75
N ASP A 621 -0.06 -12.81 8.89
CA ASP A 621 0.56 -13.60 7.84
C ASP A 621 1.56 -14.61 8.37
N ASP A 622 1.86 -15.61 7.53
CA ASP A 622 2.82 -16.66 7.82
C ASP A 622 2.51 -17.41 9.14
N ARG A 623 3.54 -18.00 9.73
CA ARG A 623 3.47 -18.67 11.01
C ARG A 623 3.63 -17.66 12.15
N THR A 624 2.99 -17.95 13.27
CA THR A 624 3.24 -17.24 14.53
C THR A 624 4.72 -17.31 14.92
N TRP A 625 5.20 -16.34 15.70
CA TRP A 625 6.58 -16.27 16.20
C TRP A 625 7.01 -17.61 16.79
N ILE A 626 6.20 -18.17 17.68
CA ILE A 626 6.55 -19.40 18.38
C ILE A 626 6.65 -20.60 17.43
N ASP A 627 5.81 -20.65 16.39
CA ASP A 627 5.83 -21.69 15.37
C ASP A 627 7.03 -21.55 14.42
N VAL A 628 7.58 -20.35 14.26
CA VAL A 628 8.78 -20.09 13.45
C VAL A 628 10.05 -20.49 14.19
N ILE A 629 10.16 -20.15 15.48
CA ILE A 629 11.42 -20.33 16.22
C ILE A 629 11.53 -21.69 16.92
N THR A 630 10.42 -22.43 17.06
CA THR A 630 10.38 -23.62 17.90
C THR A 630 11.38 -24.71 17.49
N GLU A 631 11.94 -25.37 18.50
CA GLU A 631 12.75 -26.59 18.34
C GLU A 631 11.88 -27.83 18.05
N ASN A 632 10.55 -27.72 18.16
CA ASN A 632 9.63 -28.82 17.91
C ASN A 632 9.55 -29.18 16.41
N PRO A 633 9.29 -30.47 16.08
CA PRO A 633 9.07 -30.89 14.70
C PRO A 633 7.94 -30.11 14.01
N HIS A 634 8.08 -29.96 12.69
CA HIS A 634 7.10 -29.32 11.80
C HIS A 634 6.82 -27.83 12.09
N GLY A 635 7.57 -27.18 12.98
CA GLY A 635 7.31 -25.80 13.36
C GLY A 635 6.05 -25.64 14.20
N ASN A 636 5.71 -26.63 15.03
CA ASN A 636 4.54 -26.56 15.90
C ASN A 636 4.97 -26.12 17.32
N GLY A 637 4.85 -24.82 17.58
CA GLY A 637 5.19 -24.17 18.84
C GLY A 637 4.06 -24.20 19.86
N PHE A 638 3.01 -24.99 19.67
CA PHE A 638 1.86 -25.02 20.59
C PHE A 638 2.26 -25.39 22.01
N THR A 639 3.23 -26.30 22.17
CA THR A 639 3.89 -26.59 23.46
C THR A 639 5.37 -26.23 23.35
N PRO A 640 5.73 -24.94 23.55
CA PRO A 640 7.09 -24.45 23.34
C PRO A 640 8.07 -25.05 24.35
N THR A 641 9.32 -25.27 23.92
CA THR A 641 10.41 -25.69 24.81
C THR A 641 10.80 -24.55 25.77
N ALA A 642 11.64 -24.84 26.77
CA ALA A 642 12.19 -23.80 27.64
C ALA A 642 13.05 -22.79 26.85
N ASN A 643 13.79 -23.26 25.84
CA ASN A 643 14.58 -22.40 24.97
C ASN A 643 13.69 -21.50 24.11
N ASP A 644 12.58 -22.03 23.58
CA ASP A 644 11.61 -21.25 22.80
C ASP A 644 11.03 -20.08 23.62
N GLN A 645 10.70 -20.34 24.89
CA GLN A 645 10.23 -19.30 25.82
C GLN A 645 11.31 -18.25 26.09
N ARG A 646 12.55 -18.67 26.38
CA ARG A 646 13.68 -17.75 26.57
C ARG A 646 13.95 -16.90 25.34
N ARG A 647 14.00 -17.51 24.14
CA ARG A 647 14.16 -16.77 22.88
C ARG A 647 13.04 -15.76 22.64
N THR A 648 11.83 -16.07 23.09
CA THR A 648 10.71 -15.12 23.03
C THR A 648 10.91 -13.94 23.97
N HIS A 649 11.42 -14.15 25.17
CA HIS A 649 11.77 -13.06 26.09
C HIS A 649 12.92 -12.20 25.55
N LEU A 650 13.93 -12.81 24.93
CA LEU A 650 14.99 -12.09 24.22
C LEU A 650 14.42 -11.24 23.07
N MET A 651 13.50 -11.80 22.29
CA MET A 651 12.83 -11.08 21.21
C MET A 651 12.03 -9.89 21.75
N ALA A 652 11.27 -10.06 22.83
CA ALA A 652 10.53 -8.95 23.46
C ALA A 652 11.49 -7.84 23.90
N ALA A 653 12.59 -8.18 24.57
CA ALA A 653 13.61 -7.22 24.96
C ALA A 653 14.18 -6.47 23.76
N LEU A 654 14.55 -7.18 22.68
CA LEU A 654 15.04 -6.56 21.44
C LEU A 654 14.01 -5.62 20.80
N LEU A 655 12.77 -6.07 20.67
CA LEU A 655 11.67 -5.30 20.09
C LEU A 655 11.44 -3.99 20.85
N PHE A 656 11.40 -4.06 22.18
CA PHE A 656 11.13 -2.91 23.03
C PHE A 656 12.36 -2.05 23.35
N MET A 657 13.59 -2.54 23.11
CA MET A 657 14.83 -1.76 23.19
C MET A 657 15.25 -1.12 21.86
N SER A 658 14.69 -1.56 20.73
CA SER A 658 14.90 -0.92 19.44
C SER A 658 14.20 0.44 19.35
N LEU A 659 14.85 1.40 18.70
CA LEU A 659 14.16 2.62 18.25
C LEU A 659 13.17 2.26 17.13
N GLY A 660 12.02 2.93 17.11
CA GLY A 660 10.94 2.67 16.15
C GLY A 660 9.60 2.41 16.81
N ILE A 661 8.63 1.94 16.02
CA ILE A 661 7.28 1.60 16.47
C ILE A 661 7.22 0.09 16.70
N PRO A 662 7.15 -0.41 17.94
CA PRO A 662 6.92 -1.83 18.18
C PRO A 662 5.47 -2.21 17.85
N MET A 663 5.32 -3.33 17.15
CA MET A 663 4.04 -3.96 16.86
C MET A 663 4.06 -5.43 17.30
N LEU A 664 2.95 -5.88 17.88
CA LEU A 664 2.69 -7.27 18.27
C LEU A 664 1.48 -7.79 17.49
N ALA A 665 1.47 -9.08 17.18
CA ALA A 665 0.23 -9.76 16.83
C ALA A 665 -0.55 -10.11 18.11
N ALA A 666 -1.88 -9.98 18.10
CA ALA A 666 -2.71 -10.34 19.24
C ALA A 666 -2.50 -11.82 19.61
N GLY A 667 -2.12 -12.03 20.87
CA GLY A 667 -1.80 -13.33 21.45
C GLY A 667 -0.34 -13.75 21.43
N GLN A 668 0.54 -12.97 20.79
CA GLN A 668 1.98 -13.23 20.79
C GLN A 668 2.58 -13.22 22.22
N ASP A 669 2.07 -12.34 23.08
CA ASP A 669 2.44 -12.16 24.50
C ASP A 669 2.11 -13.37 25.38
N PHE A 670 1.20 -14.24 24.95
CA PHE A 670 0.95 -15.55 25.57
C PHE A 670 1.22 -16.70 24.60
N LEU A 671 2.18 -16.50 23.71
CA LEU A 671 2.77 -17.50 22.83
C LEU A 671 1.74 -18.16 21.90
N ARG A 672 0.78 -17.42 21.34
CA ARG A 672 -0.18 -17.93 20.34
C ARG A 672 0.55 -18.80 19.31
N SER A 673 -0.05 -19.94 18.99
CA SER A 673 0.44 -20.87 17.97
C SER A 673 -0.70 -21.15 17.00
N LYS A 674 -0.37 -21.23 15.72
CA LYS A 674 -1.24 -21.71 14.64
C LYS A 674 -0.87 -23.15 14.25
N HIS A 675 -0.26 -23.90 15.17
CA HIS A 675 0.18 -25.28 15.01
C HIS A 675 1.14 -25.52 13.83
N GLY A 676 1.91 -24.49 13.43
CA GLY A 676 2.83 -24.54 12.29
C GLY A 676 2.17 -24.35 10.92
N VAL A 677 0.89 -24.01 10.87
CA VAL A 677 0.18 -23.67 9.63
C VAL A 677 0.65 -22.28 9.16
N THR A 678 1.13 -22.21 7.92
CA THR A 678 1.74 -21.00 7.36
C THR A 678 0.71 -20.00 6.82
N ASN A 679 -0.45 -20.43 6.34
CA ASN A 679 -1.49 -19.49 5.91
C ASN A 679 -2.84 -19.96 6.44
N THR A 680 -3.47 -19.11 7.25
CA THR A 680 -4.68 -19.43 8.00
C THR A 680 -5.85 -18.54 7.62
N TYR A 681 -5.81 -17.86 6.47
CA TYR A 681 -6.82 -16.85 6.08
C TYR A 681 -8.29 -17.30 6.12
N GLN A 682 -8.55 -18.61 6.02
CA GLN A 682 -9.89 -19.23 6.08
C GLN A 682 -10.09 -20.21 7.27
N HIS A 683 -9.22 -20.19 8.28
CA HIS A 683 -9.20 -21.18 9.37
C HIS A 683 -9.65 -20.59 10.73
N PRO A 684 -10.95 -20.50 11.03
CA PRO A 684 -11.44 -19.83 12.23
C PRO A 684 -10.95 -20.45 13.54
N GLU A 685 -10.90 -21.78 13.61
CA GLU A 685 -10.51 -22.51 14.82
C GLU A 685 -9.03 -22.34 15.18
N VAL A 686 -8.16 -22.20 14.17
CA VAL A 686 -6.73 -21.97 14.36
C VAL A 686 -6.44 -20.51 14.70
N ASN A 687 -7.31 -19.59 14.24
CA ASN A 687 -7.12 -18.17 14.43
C ASN A 687 -7.68 -17.63 15.76
N ALA A 688 -8.83 -18.13 16.23
CA ALA A 688 -9.45 -17.63 17.44
C ALA A 688 -8.52 -17.69 18.66
N LEU A 689 -8.43 -16.61 19.44
CA LEU A 689 -7.49 -16.55 20.57
C LEU A 689 -7.88 -17.51 21.69
N GLU A 690 -6.92 -18.32 22.15
CA GLU A 690 -7.11 -19.21 23.30
C GLU A 690 -6.79 -18.51 24.62
N TYR A 691 -7.74 -17.75 25.18
CA TYR A 691 -7.52 -16.97 26.41
C TYR A 691 -7.04 -17.79 27.62
N ARG A 692 -7.34 -19.10 27.69
CA ARG A 692 -6.79 -19.95 28.77
C ARG A 692 -5.27 -20.05 28.73
N ARG A 693 -4.65 -19.79 27.57
CA ARG A 693 -3.22 -19.80 27.36
C ARG A 693 -2.51 -18.66 28.12
N LEU A 694 -3.19 -17.54 28.39
CA LEU A 694 -2.71 -16.50 29.31
C LEU A 694 -2.35 -17.07 30.69
N TYR A 695 -3.17 -17.97 31.25
CA TYR A 695 -2.89 -18.58 32.56
C TYR A 695 -1.72 -19.57 32.50
N ARG A 696 -1.40 -20.11 31.32
CA ARG A 696 -0.28 -21.03 31.12
C ARG A 696 1.05 -20.29 30.99
N TYR A 697 1.04 -19.11 30.38
CA TYR A 697 2.22 -18.28 30.14
C TYR A 697 2.08 -16.90 30.79
N LEU A 698 1.56 -16.88 32.01
CA LEU A 698 1.27 -15.64 32.74
C LEU A 698 2.52 -14.79 32.94
N SER A 699 3.66 -15.43 33.21
CA SER A 699 4.95 -14.75 33.34
C SER A 699 5.41 -14.12 32.04
N THR A 700 5.20 -14.77 30.90
CA THR A 700 5.53 -14.20 29.59
C THR A 700 4.63 -13.00 29.27
N HIS A 701 3.32 -13.12 29.52
CA HIS A 701 2.39 -12.00 29.36
C HIS A 701 2.80 -10.80 30.24
N ALA A 702 3.08 -11.05 31.51
CA ALA A 702 3.54 -10.03 32.45
C ALA A 702 4.86 -9.38 31.99
N TYR A 703 5.81 -10.18 31.49
CA TYR A 703 7.08 -9.69 30.98
C TYR A 703 6.91 -8.75 29.78
N PHE A 704 6.01 -9.07 28.83
CA PHE A 704 5.66 -8.14 27.74
C PHE A 704 5.00 -6.86 28.28
N ALA A 705 4.06 -7.00 29.21
CA ALA A 705 3.39 -5.84 29.82
C ALA A 705 4.38 -4.92 30.56
N ASP A 706 5.36 -5.49 31.26
CA ASP A 706 6.42 -4.75 31.95
C ASP A 706 7.33 -4.01 30.96
N TRP A 707 7.73 -4.65 29.84
CA TRP A 707 8.47 -3.97 28.77
C TRP A 707 7.70 -2.80 28.17
N ILE A 708 6.41 -2.99 27.94
CA ILE A 708 5.51 -1.95 27.42
C ILE A 708 5.38 -0.80 28.42
N ALA A 709 5.19 -1.10 29.70
CA ALA A 709 5.12 -0.11 30.78
C ALA A 709 6.43 0.67 30.89
N PHE A 710 7.58 -0.02 30.87
CA PHE A 710 8.90 0.58 30.86
C PHE A 710 9.09 1.54 29.67
N ARG A 711 8.79 1.06 28.45
CA ARG A 711 8.97 1.87 27.23
C ARG A 711 8.08 3.11 27.23
N ARG A 712 6.85 3.00 27.74
CA ARG A 712 5.91 4.13 27.87
C ARG A 712 6.28 5.10 29.00
N GLY A 713 7.04 4.65 29.99
CA GLY A 713 7.51 5.45 31.11
C GLY A 713 8.54 6.51 30.72
N GLU A 714 9.00 7.26 31.73
CA GLU A 714 9.98 8.34 31.57
C GLU A 714 11.35 7.80 31.18
N ILE A 715 11.80 6.71 31.80
CA ILE A 715 13.07 6.05 31.47
C ILE A 715 13.06 5.58 30.00
N GLY A 716 11.95 4.98 29.55
CA GLY A 716 11.75 4.54 28.18
C GLY A 716 11.73 5.66 27.13
N ARG A 717 11.74 6.94 27.53
CA ARG A 717 11.80 8.09 26.61
C ARG A 717 13.02 8.03 25.69
N LEU A 718 14.15 7.49 26.17
CA LEU A 718 15.36 7.28 25.35
C LEU A 718 15.11 6.37 24.15
N LEU A 719 14.07 5.55 24.17
CA LEU A 719 13.72 4.60 23.12
C LEU A 719 12.63 5.13 22.16
N ARG A 720 11.97 6.23 22.56
CA ARG A 720 10.85 6.87 21.85
C ARG A 720 11.32 8.17 21.19
N GLN A 721 12.19 8.02 20.20
CA GLN A 721 12.86 9.14 19.53
C GLN A 721 12.02 9.70 18.38
N TYR A 722 11.65 10.99 18.46
CA TYR A 722 10.98 11.69 17.36
C TYR A 722 11.92 11.92 16.17
N SER A 723 13.10 12.48 16.44
CA SER A 723 14.17 12.70 15.47
C SER A 723 15.30 11.70 15.67
N ARG A 724 16.13 11.50 14.65
CA ARG A 724 17.32 10.67 14.78
C ARG A 724 18.22 11.22 15.91
N PRO A 725 18.68 10.38 16.86
CA PRO A 725 19.59 10.83 17.90
C PRO A 725 20.97 11.17 17.33
N THR A 726 21.81 11.82 18.13
CA THR A 726 23.20 12.16 17.76
C THR A 726 24.02 10.90 17.42
N GLU A 727 25.10 11.06 16.65
CA GLU A 727 25.98 9.94 16.31
C GLU A 727 26.61 9.29 17.55
N GLY A 728 26.86 10.08 18.61
CA GLY A 728 27.38 9.62 19.90
C GLY A 728 26.35 9.01 20.85
N PHE A 729 25.06 8.99 20.50
CA PHE A 729 24.02 8.48 21.38
C PHE A 729 24.18 6.99 21.70
N PHE A 730 24.69 6.20 20.75
CA PHE A 730 24.93 4.77 20.93
C PHE A 730 26.41 4.45 20.98
N GLN A 731 26.81 3.64 21.96
CA GLN A 731 28.10 2.94 21.97
C GLN A 731 27.86 1.43 22.08
N PHE A 732 28.49 0.64 21.21
CA PHE A 732 28.31 -0.81 21.14
C PHE A 732 29.58 -1.57 21.53
N PHE A 733 29.41 -2.72 22.15
CA PHE A 733 30.46 -3.65 22.58
C PHE A 733 30.09 -5.06 22.17
N HIS A 734 31.06 -5.85 21.70
CA HIS A 734 30.82 -7.20 21.17
C HIS A 734 31.62 -8.25 21.92
N ALA A 735 31.01 -9.41 22.15
CA ALA A 735 31.76 -10.59 22.55
C ALA A 735 32.60 -11.11 21.36
N PRO A 736 33.92 -11.32 21.51
CA PRO A 736 34.75 -11.84 20.42
C PRO A 736 34.23 -13.16 19.85
N GLY A 737 33.99 -13.19 18.53
CA GLY A 737 33.53 -14.40 17.82
C GLY A 737 32.10 -14.84 18.15
N SER A 738 31.29 -13.96 18.76
CA SER A 738 29.91 -14.25 19.17
C SER A 738 28.95 -13.17 18.65
N PRO A 739 27.68 -13.51 18.37
CA PRO A 739 26.65 -12.52 18.05
C PRO A 739 26.21 -11.68 19.26
N ALA A 740 26.65 -12.03 20.47
CA ALA A 740 26.29 -11.31 21.70
C ALA A 740 26.88 -9.89 21.71
N LEU A 741 26.08 -8.93 22.17
CA LEU A 741 26.45 -7.52 22.21
C LEU A 741 25.91 -6.83 23.47
N ALA A 742 26.55 -5.72 23.82
CA ALA A 742 26.03 -4.71 24.75
C ALA A 742 25.93 -3.36 24.03
N ALA A 743 24.90 -2.60 24.34
CA ALA A 743 24.57 -1.30 23.79
C ALA A 743 24.34 -0.30 24.93
N LEU A 744 25.14 0.75 24.96
CA LEU A 744 24.95 1.91 25.83
C LEU A 744 24.15 2.97 25.07
N TYR A 745 23.00 3.35 25.63
CA TYR A 745 22.11 4.38 25.13
C TYR A 745 22.39 5.69 25.84
N ASN A 746 22.24 6.80 25.12
CA ASN A 746 22.61 8.14 25.57
C ASN A 746 24.08 8.23 26.04
N ALA A 747 24.99 7.54 25.34
CA ALA A 747 26.40 7.44 25.72
C ALA A 747 27.12 8.81 25.72
N ASP A 748 26.62 9.77 24.93
CA ASP A 748 27.14 11.14 24.85
C ASP A 748 26.42 12.15 25.76
N PHE A 749 25.49 11.71 26.60
CA PHE A 749 24.69 12.55 27.51
C PHE A 749 23.86 13.64 26.80
N SER A 750 23.62 13.52 25.50
CA SER A 750 22.87 14.49 24.71
C SER A 750 21.41 14.65 25.16
N GLN A 751 20.86 13.67 25.88
CA GLN A 751 19.49 13.68 26.41
C GLN A 751 19.44 13.71 27.94
N GLY A 752 20.48 14.24 28.58
CA GLY A 752 20.58 14.36 30.05
C GLY A 752 21.45 13.27 30.67
N PRO A 753 21.47 13.17 32.02
CA PRO A 753 22.35 12.26 32.75
C PRO A 753 21.94 10.78 32.66
N LEU A 754 20.66 10.51 32.40
CA LEU A 754 20.11 9.16 32.36
C LEU A 754 20.69 8.37 31.18
N ARG A 755 21.25 7.19 31.47
CA ARG A 755 21.79 6.24 30.49
C ARG A 755 21.20 4.85 30.70
N LEU A 756 21.15 4.07 29.63
CA LEU A 756 20.76 2.65 29.70
C LEU A 756 21.86 1.78 29.12
N LEU A 757 22.23 0.74 29.85
CA LEU A 757 23.07 -0.34 29.33
C LEU A 757 22.18 -1.55 29.07
N PHE A 758 22.11 -2.00 27.83
CA PHE A 758 21.37 -3.21 27.45
C PHE A 758 22.32 -4.22 26.84
N ALA A 759 22.29 -5.46 27.32
CA ALA A 759 23.15 -6.52 26.80
C ALA A 759 22.34 -7.78 26.52
N ILE A 760 22.74 -8.51 25.49
CA ILE A 760 22.03 -9.70 25.02
C ILE A 760 23.00 -10.79 24.56
N ASN A 761 22.73 -12.02 25.00
CA ASN A 761 23.41 -13.22 24.56
C ASN A 761 22.38 -14.21 23.96
N PRO A 762 22.28 -14.27 22.62
CA PRO A 762 21.36 -15.19 21.96
C PRO A 762 21.93 -16.62 21.79
N THR A 763 23.13 -16.89 22.30
CA THR A 763 23.80 -18.19 22.12
C THR A 763 23.46 -19.19 23.23
N LEU A 764 23.80 -20.45 23.00
CA LEU A 764 23.68 -21.52 24.00
C LEU A 764 24.88 -21.61 24.95
N ASN A 765 25.85 -20.69 24.83
CA ASN A 765 27.05 -20.64 25.67
C ASN A 765 27.05 -19.36 26.49
N GLU A 766 27.76 -19.38 27.62
CA GLU A 766 28.06 -18.17 28.37
C GLU A 766 29.05 -17.30 27.59
N VAL A 767 28.94 -15.97 27.73
CA VAL A 767 29.81 -15.01 27.04
C VAL A 767 30.32 -13.94 27.99
N MET A 768 31.49 -13.40 27.66
CA MET A 768 32.05 -12.18 28.27
C MET A 768 32.08 -11.10 27.19
N ILE A 769 31.54 -9.92 27.51
CA ILE A 769 31.54 -8.75 26.62
C ILE A 769 32.48 -7.69 27.22
N PRO A 770 33.59 -7.33 26.56
CA PRO A 770 34.52 -6.32 27.06
C PRO A 770 33.91 -4.91 26.90
N ILE A 771 33.26 -4.40 27.96
CA ILE A 771 32.70 -3.04 28.00
C ILE A 771 33.70 -2.01 28.55
N GLY A 772 34.73 -2.47 29.27
CA GLY A 772 35.79 -1.65 29.83
C GLY A 772 35.46 -0.99 31.17
N ALA A 773 36.49 -0.66 31.93
CA ALA A 773 36.37 -0.13 33.30
C ALA A 773 35.73 1.27 33.37
N GLU A 774 35.89 2.08 32.32
CA GLU A 774 35.28 3.42 32.23
C GLU A 774 33.76 3.35 32.19
N ILE A 775 33.21 2.38 31.45
CA ILE A 775 31.77 2.18 31.32
C ILE A 775 31.20 1.44 32.53
N ALA A 776 31.91 0.43 33.02
CA ALA A 776 31.49 -0.31 34.21
C ALA A 776 31.41 0.58 35.46
N GLY A 777 32.30 1.57 35.57
CA GLY A 777 32.32 2.51 36.68
C GLY A 777 32.70 1.86 38.02
N SER A 778 32.37 2.53 39.12
CA SER A 778 32.48 1.93 40.46
C SER A 778 31.35 0.93 40.72
N VAL A 779 31.57 0.02 41.68
CA VAL A 779 30.52 -0.90 42.14
C VAL A 779 29.28 -0.09 42.56
N GLY A 780 28.13 -0.38 41.93
CA GLY A 780 26.86 0.32 42.17
C GLY A 780 26.58 1.49 41.22
N ALA A 781 27.42 1.74 40.21
CA ALA A 781 27.17 2.79 39.20
C ALA A 781 25.97 2.48 38.27
N TRP A 782 25.53 1.22 38.24
CA TRP A 782 24.45 0.71 37.39
C TRP A 782 23.43 -0.05 38.23
N ASP A 783 22.20 0.43 38.22
CA ASP A 783 21.06 -0.23 38.87
C ASP A 783 20.39 -1.20 37.88
N PRO A 784 20.17 -2.48 38.25
CA PRO A 784 19.50 -3.45 37.39
C PRO A 784 18.01 -3.12 37.25
N LEU A 785 17.51 -3.08 36.02
CA LEU A 785 16.11 -2.84 35.69
C LEU A 785 15.38 -4.09 35.20
N ALA A 786 16.01 -4.91 34.36
CA ALA A 786 15.40 -6.13 33.84
C ALA A 786 16.46 -7.16 33.45
N ASP A 787 16.04 -8.42 33.37
CA ASP A 787 16.77 -9.53 32.75
C ASP A 787 15.83 -10.38 31.89
N GLN A 788 16.31 -11.52 31.39
CA GLN A 788 15.51 -12.42 30.55
C GLN A 788 14.24 -12.98 31.21
N ASP A 789 14.09 -12.90 32.54
CA ASP A 789 12.98 -13.51 33.27
C ASP A 789 12.00 -12.47 33.82
N ARG A 790 12.43 -11.24 34.13
CA ARG A 790 11.60 -10.24 34.83
C ARG A 790 12.14 -8.80 34.77
N PHE A 791 11.28 -7.87 35.19
CA PHE A 791 11.68 -6.53 35.65
C PHE A 791 11.87 -6.48 37.18
N TYR A 792 12.74 -5.59 37.64
CA TYR A 792 13.09 -5.38 39.04
C TYR A 792 12.36 -4.15 39.62
N TRP A 793 11.06 -4.26 39.90
CA TRP A 793 10.26 -3.16 40.47
C TRP A 793 10.34 -3.13 42.02
N SER A 794 11.31 -2.38 42.59
CA SER A 794 11.56 -2.14 44.04
C SER A 794 11.88 -3.35 44.93
N ASP A 795 12.72 -3.16 45.97
CA ASP A 795 13.23 -4.16 46.97
C ASP A 795 13.23 -5.63 46.48
N ALA A 796 13.80 -5.85 45.30
CA ALA A 796 13.83 -7.17 44.72
C ALA A 796 14.73 -8.09 45.56
N HIS A 797 14.14 -9.12 46.15
CA HIS A 797 14.89 -10.20 46.77
C HIS A 797 15.51 -11.07 45.67
N GLY A 798 16.84 -11.02 45.50
CA GLY A 798 17.54 -11.91 44.56
C GLY A 798 18.95 -11.44 44.20
N ALA A 799 19.74 -12.35 43.63
CA ALA A 799 21.01 -11.98 43.00
C ALA A 799 20.72 -11.28 41.66
N THR A 800 21.44 -10.19 41.39
CA THR A 800 21.40 -9.45 40.14
C THR A 800 22.75 -9.59 39.43
N LEU A 801 22.74 -9.51 38.10
CA LEU A 801 23.99 -9.49 37.33
C LEU A 801 24.69 -8.13 37.56
N PRO A 802 25.90 -8.09 38.12
CA PRO A 802 26.66 -6.85 38.25
C PRO A 802 27.17 -6.39 36.88
N VAL A 803 27.35 -5.08 36.73
CA VAL A 803 28.04 -4.51 35.57
C VAL A 803 29.53 -4.44 35.88
N GLU A 804 30.32 -5.24 35.15
CA GLU A 804 31.78 -5.33 35.28
C GLU A 804 32.46 -5.04 33.93
N ALA A 805 33.77 -4.72 33.95
CA ALA A 805 34.52 -4.38 32.73
C ALA A 805 34.48 -5.50 31.67
N GLU A 806 34.43 -6.75 32.11
CA GLU A 806 34.11 -7.92 31.30
C GLU A 806 32.69 -8.36 31.71
N LEU A 807 31.68 -7.93 30.96
CA LEU A 807 30.28 -8.16 31.30
C LEU A 807 29.90 -9.61 31.01
N PHE A 808 29.60 -10.37 32.05
CA PHE A 808 29.14 -11.76 31.96
C PHE A 808 27.66 -11.83 31.58
N LEU A 809 27.33 -12.68 30.60
CA LEU A 809 25.96 -13.05 30.26
C LEU A 809 25.79 -14.57 30.14
N PRO A 810 24.84 -15.17 30.87
CA PRO A 810 24.45 -16.57 30.69
C PRO A 810 23.95 -16.88 29.28
N ALA A 811 23.88 -18.17 28.93
CA ALA A 811 23.24 -18.61 27.69
C ALA A 811 21.76 -18.20 27.61
N LEU A 812 21.32 -17.75 26.43
CA LEU A 812 19.97 -17.26 26.14
C LEU A 812 19.46 -16.25 27.18
N SER A 813 20.25 -15.19 27.42
CA SER A 813 19.97 -14.18 28.45
C SER A 813 20.08 -12.75 27.91
N CYS A 814 19.49 -11.82 28.64
CA CYS A 814 19.70 -10.39 28.45
C CYS A 814 19.73 -9.69 29.81
N GLY A 815 20.23 -8.47 29.82
CA GLY A 815 20.20 -7.60 30.99
C GLY A 815 20.01 -6.15 30.57
N LEU A 816 19.31 -5.40 31.41
CA LEU A 816 19.09 -3.96 31.28
C LEU A 816 19.42 -3.29 32.61
N TRP A 817 20.25 -2.26 32.54
CA TRP A 817 20.64 -1.44 33.68
C TRP A 817 20.46 0.04 33.37
N ILE A 818 20.28 0.84 34.42
CA ILE A 818 20.18 2.30 34.37
C ILE A 818 21.31 2.95 35.17
N SER A 819 21.75 4.11 34.71
CA SER A 819 22.65 4.99 35.47
C SER A 819 22.16 6.44 35.33
N GLU A 820 22.20 7.20 36.42
CA GLU A 820 21.93 8.65 36.45
C GLU A 820 23.18 9.46 36.83
N GLU A 821 24.35 8.81 36.90
CA GLU A 821 25.64 9.45 37.22
C GLU A 821 26.18 10.36 36.11
#